data_AF-A0AAW0RLZ2-F1
#
_entry.id   AF-A0AAW0RLZ2-F1
#
_cell.length_a   1.000
_cell.length_b   1.000
_cell.length_c   1.000
_cell.angle_alpha   90.00
_cell.angle_beta   90.00
_cell.angle_gamma   90.00
#
_symmetry.space_group_name_H-M   'P 1'
#
loop_
_entity.id
_entity.type
_entity.pdbx_description
1 polymer ?
#
loop_
_entity_poly.entity_id
_entity_poly.type
_entity_poly.pdbx_seq_one_letter_code
_entity_poly.pdbx_strand_id
1 'polypeptide(L)'
;MPSLVSCLLAGLAVVDHAAAAKFSLSQTYNSTNFLTEFHFRETGTLPERQDDNWAWVKYRNVKDAEEKGLVSVKDDKVYLGVDHKTLLENNEDGPRRDTLRVQSKWSFREGLVITRFYHMPKPVCGAWPAYWTLGEDWPLYGEIDMYEGWNLHEVNKPAIHTAPESKVGKCYLDSSASAKIVSENCDNAFQNNRNAWAGQGCQVEEEKDGIWGAPDGGIQALEWTNDTIKLYTWQIGKAPKNIDSDTPDTSSWGTPTVQLSSHLCDTSRAFGNQTILFTLPFCGNPPGNNQFWSQLPANSKNGKTCNQITGADTCIKYVAENPKEFEEFYFGVNDVRLFVQDAEDTKDDNKDTKDDNKDTKGQLSLDSSSSSALTFKYATSQSSSDNWIGIWPEDDTQAPTWGSTTWDYAKESSGSLKLTPPSSMKAGKYKAYLLSSDRKILAFLSTFDYKPESSDSNSDSDSDSSSSSNVAFTVKTHYNVNCGGSVNNNVDIMPGSNGVCVRTNCDVGSLEIPSVGSCPDGQVRISYWQNADCGGDWYGYGYGSRGTCRGLWSNGWGFKSLWISCADPASDCIQQGTCTAAPEPATEVCRAGDAADTKQPDAAADDKTDSGAAAFRLKTRYTGSCTGAVHNDVAVPHGNGQCIDTGCAVGSLDIDSVGNCPDGEVRISYWDQPGCGGKWFGYGYASRNTCRSLWSGGWNFKSLWVSCAKQSDDCVSRGTCTIDDPSGSNVC
;
A
#
# COMPACT_ATOMS: atom_id res chain seq x y z
N MET A 1 21.66 16.33 -73.74
CA MET A 1 20.46 15.46 -73.86
C MET A 1 20.88 14.18 -74.57
N PRO A 2 20.45 12.97 -74.17
CA PRO A 2 19.45 12.54 -73.16
C PRO A 2 20.12 11.95 -71.89
N SER A 3 19.57 11.73 -70.68
CA SER A 3 18.24 11.58 -70.06
C SER A 3 17.89 10.14 -69.64
N LEU A 4 17.65 9.99 -68.32
CA LEU A 4 16.68 9.11 -67.63
C LEU A 4 17.06 7.67 -67.19
N VAL A 5 17.10 7.49 -65.85
CA VAL A 5 16.38 6.50 -65.01
C VAL A 5 17.21 5.50 -64.18
N SER A 6 16.94 5.57 -62.87
CA SER A 6 17.10 4.57 -61.79
C SER A 6 18.47 4.28 -61.20
N CYS A 7 18.82 5.05 -60.16
CA CYS A 7 19.44 4.51 -58.94
C CYS A 7 18.88 5.28 -57.72
N LEU A 8 17.76 4.80 -57.21
CA LEU A 8 17.16 5.15 -55.92
C LEU A 8 16.95 3.82 -55.19
N LEU A 9 17.05 3.83 -53.85
CA LEU A 9 16.98 2.72 -52.86
C LEU A 9 18.37 2.31 -52.34
N ALA A 10 18.65 2.24 -51.05
CA ALA A 10 17.88 2.56 -49.85
C ALA A 10 18.90 2.74 -48.71
N GLY A 11 18.97 3.93 -48.11
CA GLY A 11 19.60 4.08 -46.80
C GLY A 11 18.57 3.62 -45.77
N LEU A 12 18.78 2.47 -45.15
CA LEU A 12 17.97 2.01 -44.03
C LEU A 12 18.06 3.05 -42.90
N ALA A 13 16.99 3.82 -42.71
CA ALA A 13 16.66 4.34 -41.39
C ALA A 13 16.35 3.11 -40.53
N VAL A 14 17.21 2.80 -39.57
CA VAL A 14 16.84 1.94 -38.45
C VAL A 14 15.89 2.80 -37.62
N VAL A 15 14.60 2.74 -37.96
CA VAL A 15 13.54 3.26 -37.10
C VAL A 15 13.43 2.22 -36.01
N ASP A 16 13.92 2.54 -34.81
CA ASP A 16 13.62 1.77 -33.61
C ASP A 16 12.10 1.64 -33.54
N HIS A 17 11.58 0.45 -33.80
CA HIS A 17 10.18 0.14 -33.56
C HIS A 17 10.08 -0.05 -32.05
N ALA A 18 9.93 1.05 -31.31
CA ALA A 18 9.31 0.97 -30.00
C ALA A 18 7.95 0.31 -30.22
N ALA A 19 7.75 -0.90 -29.71
CA ALA A 19 6.47 -1.56 -29.77
C ALA A 19 5.42 -0.64 -29.15
N ALA A 20 4.34 -0.38 -29.88
CA ALA A 20 3.27 0.47 -29.40
C ALA A 20 2.58 -0.21 -28.21
N ALA A 21 2.74 0.35 -27.02
CA ALA A 21 1.98 -0.08 -25.85
C ALA A 21 0.49 0.16 -26.11
N LYS A 22 -0.31 -0.90 -26.03
CA LYS A 22 -1.76 -0.80 -26.01
C LYS A 22 -2.22 -0.77 -24.57
N PHE A 23 -3.29 -0.05 -24.30
CA PHE A 23 -3.82 0.11 -22.96
C PHE A 23 -5.30 -0.23 -22.92
N SER A 24 -5.78 -0.74 -21.80
CA SER A 24 -7.19 -1.02 -21.54
C SER A 24 -7.67 -0.30 -20.27
N LEU A 25 -8.83 0.34 -20.35
CA LEU A 25 -9.40 1.11 -19.23
C LEU A 25 -9.61 0.20 -18.02
N SER A 26 -9.05 0.60 -16.88
CA SER A 26 -9.17 -0.10 -15.60
C SER A 26 -10.11 0.64 -14.66
N GLN A 27 -9.91 1.94 -14.49
CA GLN A 27 -10.66 2.75 -13.53
C GLN A 27 -10.96 4.13 -14.09
N THR A 28 -12.12 4.68 -13.72
CA THR A 28 -12.46 6.09 -13.97
C THR A 28 -12.82 6.75 -12.64
N TYR A 29 -12.23 7.91 -12.38
CA TYR A 29 -12.63 8.81 -11.32
C TYR A 29 -13.32 10.02 -11.95
N ASN A 30 -14.59 10.24 -11.61
CA ASN A 30 -15.42 11.32 -12.16
C ASN A 30 -16.39 11.84 -11.09
N SER A 31 -17.34 12.68 -11.48
CA SER A 31 -18.38 13.23 -10.59
C SER A 31 -19.05 12.20 -9.67
N THR A 32 -19.20 10.95 -10.09
CA THR A 32 -19.93 9.92 -9.34
C THR A 32 -19.16 9.34 -8.16
N ASN A 33 -17.83 9.37 -8.18
CA ASN A 33 -16.97 8.67 -7.22
C ASN A 33 -15.74 9.47 -6.76
N PHE A 34 -15.47 10.66 -7.30
CA PHE A 34 -14.24 11.41 -6.99
C PHE A 34 -14.07 11.65 -5.49
N LEU A 35 -15.13 12.07 -4.79
CA LEU A 35 -15.07 12.34 -3.35
C LEU A 35 -14.86 11.08 -2.50
N THR A 36 -15.16 9.89 -3.04
CA THR A 36 -14.95 8.62 -2.35
C THR A 36 -13.65 7.94 -2.75
N GLU A 37 -13.07 8.24 -3.91
CA GLU A 37 -11.83 7.63 -4.41
C GLU A 37 -10.57 8.45 -4.14
N PHE A 38 -10.73 9.65 -3.57
CA PHE A 38 -9.64 10.49 -3.12
C PHE A 38 -9.74 10.79 -1.61
N HIS A 39 -8.58 10.84 -0.95
CA HIS A 39 -8.41 11.36 0.39
C HIS A 39 -8.14 12.86 0.38
N PHE A 40 -8.82 13.57 1.27
CA PHE A 40 -8.57 14.99 1.55
C PHE A 40 -7.66 15.05 2.78
N ARG A 41 -6.36 15.22 2.54
CA ARG A 41 -5.34 15.28 3.59
C ARG A 41 -5.45 16.60 4.34
N GLU A 42 -5.18 16.59 5.64
CA GLU A 42 -5.19 17.79 6.49
C GLU A 42 -3.77 18.30 6.82
N THR A 43 -2.76 17.56 6.35
CA THR A 43 -1.33 17.77 6.59
C THR A 43 -0.54 17.49 5.32
N GLY A 44 0.76 17.78 5.34
CA GLY A 44 1.69 17.30 4.32
C GLY A 44 1.88 15.78 4.36
N THR A 45 2.92 15.31 3.67
CA THR A 45 3.38 13.92 3.67
C THR A 45 3.73 13.44 5.08
N LEU A 46 4.25 14.36 5.91
CA LEU A 46 4.52 14.13 7.32
C LEU A 46 3.36 14.66 8.18
N PRO A 47 2.69 13.81 8.99
CA PRO A 47 1.51 14.22 9.79
C PRO A 47 1.77 15.35 10.78
N GLU A 48 3.00 15.49 11.26
CA GLU A 48 3.40 16.56 12.18
C GLU A 48 3.63 17.91 11.48
N ARG A 49 3.65 17.93 10.15
CA ARG A 49 3.82 19.14 9.34
C ARG A 49 2.51 19.52 8.66
N GLN A 50 2.15 20.80 8.80
CA GLN A 50 0.95 21.33 8.15
C GLN A 50 1.05 21.27 6.62
N ASP A 51 2.25 21.45 6.07
CA ASP A 51 2.56 21.38 4.66
C ASP A 51 4.04 21.03 4.47
N ASP A 52 4.38 20.35 3.37
CA ASP A 52 5.74 19.87 3.09
C ASP A 52 6.71 21.01 2.76
N ASN A 53 6.20 22.12 2.22
CA ASN A 53 6.97 23.26 1.72
C ASN A 53 6.71 24.56 2.51
N TRP A 54 6.26 24.41 3.76
CA TRP A 54 5.95 25.51 4.67
C TRP A 54 4.90 26.49 4.13
N ALA A 55 3.98 26.02 3.28
CA ALA A 55 2.89 26.85 2.78
C ALA A 55 2.03 27.44 3.92
N TRP A 56 1.55 28.66 3.73
CA TRP A 56 0.68 29.36 4.68
C TRP A 56 -0.79 29.01 4.43
N VAL A 57 -1.12 27.74 4.64
CA VAL A 57 -2.46 27.21 4.34
C VAL A 57 -2.99 26.30 5.45
N LYS A 58 -4.30 26.07 5.43
CA LYS A 58 -4.96 25.04 6.24
C LYS A 58 -5.69 24.08 5.31
N TYR A 59 -5.16 22.86 5.18
CA TYR A 59 -5.83 21.81 4.43
C TYR A 59 -7.09 21.33 5.16
N ARG A 60 -8.14 21.05 4.40
CA ARG A 60 -9.45 20.61 4.93
C ARG A 60 -9.79 19.21 4.49
N ASN A 61 -10.34 18.42 5.43
CA ASN A 61 -11.03 17.18 5.10
C ASN A 61 -12.25 17.45 4.18
N VAL A 62 -12.76 16.40 3.54
CA VAL A 62 -13.82 16.51 2.51
C VAL A 62 -15.09 17.17 3.04
N LYS A 63 -15.49 16.87 4.28
CA LYS A 63 -16.71 17.42 4.89
C LYS A 63 -16.61 18.93 5.09
N ASP A 64 -15.52 19.38 5.73
CA ASP A 64 -15.25 20.82 5.92
C ASP A 64 -15.13 21.54 4.58
N ALA A 65 -14.53 20.88 3.57
CA ALA A 65 -14.36 21.42 2.23
C ALA A 65 -15.70 21.61 1.51
N GLU A 66 -16.62 20.66 1.61
CA GLU A 66 -17.98 20.77 1.04
C GLU A 66 -18.77 21.90 1.71
N GLU A 67 -18.77 21.94 3.05
CA GLU A 67 -19.47 22.98 3.83
C GLU A 67 -18.99 24.39 3.48
N LYS A 68 -17.70 24.52 3.15
CA LYS A 68 -17.07 25.79 2.77
C LYS A 68 -17.10 26.09 1.27
N GLY A 69 -17.57 25.15 0.45
CA GLY A 69 -17.56 25.26 -1.00
C GLY A 69 -16.16 25.25 -1.62
N LEU A 70 -15.18 24.64 -0.95
CA LEU A 70 -13.84 24.40 -1.50
C LEU A 70 -13.85 23.24 -2.49
N VAL A 71 -14.73 22.27 -2.27
CA VAL A 71 -15.02 21.20 -3.21
C VAL A 71 -16.51 21.18 -3.54
N SER A 72 -16.83 20.88 -4.80
CA SER A 72 -18.22 20.55 -5.17
C SER A 72 -18.25 19.62 -6.38
N VAL A 73 -19.33 18.85 -6.47
CA VAL A 73 -19.66 18.06 -7.65
C VAL A 73 -20.98 18.59 -8.20
N LYS A 74 -20.97 19.08 -9.44
CA LYS A 74 -22.17 19.63 -10.09
C LYS A 74 -22.05 19.49 -11.59
N ASP A 75 -23.15 19.17 -12.27
CA ASP A 75 -23.22 19.11 -13.74
C ASP A 75 -22.11 18.23 -14.35
N ASP A 76 -21.90 17.05 -13.75
CA ASP A 76 -20.84 16.07 -14.10
C ASP A 76 -19.40 16.60 -14.03
N LYS A 77 -19.18 17.64 -13.22
CA LYS A 77 -17.88 18.28 -13.02
C LYS A 77 -17.48 18.29 -11.56
N VAL A 78 -16.19 18.11 -11.31
CA VAL A 78 -15.57 18.25 -10.00
C VAL A 78 -14.86 19.60 -9.93
N TYR A 79 -15.17 20.39 -8.92
CA TYR A 79 -14.50 21.65 -8.59
C TYR A 79 -13.60 21.43 -7.38
N LEU A 80 -12.33 21.80 -7.47
CA LEU A 80 -11.35 21.77 -6.38
C LEU A 80 -10.70 23.15 -6.26
N GLY A 81 -11.10 23.95 -5.27
CA GLY A 81 -10.64 25.32 -5.10
C GLY A 81 -10.20 25.64 -3.69
N VAL A 82 -10.13 26.94 -3.40
CA VAL A 82 -9.61 27.51 -2.16
C VAL A 82 -10.62 28.46 -1.52
N ASP A 83 -10.39 28.87 -0.27
CA ASP A 83 -11.16 29.97 0.30
C ASP A 83 -10.78 31.26 -0.40
N HIS A 84 -11.73 31.81 -1.16
CA HIS A 84 -11.61 33.07 -1.89
C HIS A 84 -12.57 34.16 -1.37
N LYS A 85 -13.07 34.00 -0.13
CA LYS A 85 -14.07 34.92 0.48
C LYS A 85 -13.61 35.52 1.81
N THR A 86 -12.90 34.75 2.63
CA THR A 86 -12.57 35.17 4.00
C THR A 86 -11.37 36.09 4.04
N LEU A 87 -11.54 37.26 4.65
CA LEU A 87 -10.46 38.15 5.04
C LEU A 87 -9.81 37.58 6.32
N LEU A 88 -8.49 37.42 6.30
CA LEU A 88 -7.73 36.87 7.42
C LEU A 88 -6.86 37.96 8.06
N GLU A 89 -6.51 37.76 9.32
CA GLU A 89 -5.51 38.61 9.99
C GLU A 89 -4.14 38.38 9.34
N ASN A 90 -3.44 39.45 8.98
CA ASN A 90 -2.07 39.38 8.46
C ASN A 90 -1.09 39.09 9.61
N ASN A 91 -1.00 37.82 9.98
CA ASN A 91 -0.14 37.29 11.02
C ASN A 91 0.39 35.92 10.60
N GLU A 92 1.71 35.72 10.67
CA GLU A 92 2.36 34.45 10.30
C GLU A 92 1.86 33.27 11.15
N ASP A 93 1.60 33.51 12.44
CA ASP A 93 1.04 32.56 13.40
C ASP A 93 -0.50 32.58 13.44
N GLY A 94 -1.10 33.39 12.57
CA GLY A 94 -2.54 33.61 12.50
C GLY A 94 -3.33 32.50 11.78
N PRO A 95 -4.66 32.70 11.64
CA PRO A 95 -5.50 31.78 10.88
C PRO A 95 -5.07 31.75 9.41
N ARG A 96 -4.83 30.55 8.88
CA ARG A 96 -4.34 30.34 7.52
C ARG A 96 -5.49 30.15 6.52
N ARG A 97 -5.20 30.43 5.24
CA ARG A 97 -6.18 30.28 4.16
C ARG A 97 -6.55 28.81 3.96
N ASP A 98 -7.84 28.51 4.00
CA ASP A 98 -8.33 27.15 3.79
C ASP A 98 -8.12 26.73 2.32
N THR A 99 -7.61 25.52 2.12
CA THR A 99 -7.31 24.96 0.78
C THR A 99 -7.40 23.43 0.81
N LEU A 100 -7.05 22.77 -0.30
CA LEU A 100 -7.14 21.33 -0.47
C LEU A 100 -5.78 20.70 -0.80
N ARG A 101 -5.56 19.51 -0.22
CA ARG A 101 -4.56 18.51 -0.65
C ARG A 101 -5.30 17.21 -0.87
N VAL A 102 -5.58 16.90 -2.13
CA VAL A 102 -6.41 15.77 -2.54
C VAL A 102 -5.50 14.71 -3.13
N GLN A 103 -5.53 13.49 -2.60
CA GLN A 103 -4.65 12.39 -2.97
C GLN A 103 -5.46 11.14 -3.30
N SER A 104 -5.18 10.44 -4.40
CA SER A 104 -5.91 9.22 -4.74
C SER A 104 -5.72 8.16 -3.65
N LYS A 105 -6.77 7.39 -3.36
CA LYS A 105 -6.69 6.27 -2.40
C LYS A 105 -5.83 5.14 -2.94
N TRP A 106 -5.93 4.92 -4.25
CA TRP A 106 -5.19 3.90 -4.97
C TRP A 106 -3.93 4.49 -5.57
N SER A 107 -2.85 3.72 -5.49
CA SER A 107 -1.64 3.97 -6.24
C SER A 107 -1.61 3.14 -7.52
N PHE A 108 -0.81 3.57 -8.48
CA PHE A 108 -0.56 2.83 -9.71
C PHE A 108 0.94 2.71 -9.94
N ARG A 109 1.33 1.68 -10.69
CA ARG A 109 2.70 1.50 -11.16
C ARG A 109 2.61 0.98 -12.58
N GLU A 110 3.25 1.70 -13.50
CA GLU A 110 3.08 1.51 -14.94
C GLU A 110 1.61 1.61 -15.38
N GLY A 111 1.36 1.73 -16.67
CA GLY A 111 0.06 2.01 -17.25
C GLY A 111 -0.07 3.42 -17.81
N LEU A 112 -1.30 3.88 -17.97
CA LEU A 112 -1.62 5.18 -18.55
C LEU A 112 -2.63 5.90 -17.68
N VAL A 113 -2.38 7.17 -17.37
CA VAL A 113 -3.30 8.05 -16.66
C VAL A 113 -3.68 9.19 -17.59
N ILE A 114 -4.97 9.34 -17.90
CA ILE A 114 -5.50 10.45 -18.70
C ILE A 114 -6.38 11.31 -17.79
N THR A 115 -6.03 12.58 -17.64
CA THR A 115 -6.83 13.54 -16.87
C THR A 115 -7.35 14.65 -17.76
N ARG A 116 -8.66 14.87 -17.69
CA ARG A 116 -9.36 15.90 -18.47
C ARG A 116 -9.85 17.00 -17.54
N PHE A 117 -9.46 18.22 -17.85
CA PHE A 117 -9.82 19.41 -17.11
C PHE A 117 -10.77 20.29 -17.92
N TYR A 118 -11.70 20.97 -17.23
CA TYR A 118 -12.50 22.06 -17.80
C TYR A 118 -12.04 23.44 -17.32
N HIS A 119 -11.10 23.51 -16.36
CA HIS A 119 -10.50 24.74 -15.88
C HIS A 119 -9.15 24.44 -15.22
N MET A 120 -8.14 25.28 -15.48
CA MET A 120 -6.84 25.23 -14.79
C MET A 120 -6.67 26.44 -13.87
N PRO A 121 -6.01 26.30 -12.70
CA PRO A 121 -5.85 27.40 -11.76
C PRO A 121 -5.15 28.61 -12.39
N LYS A 122 -5.75 29.79 -12.27
CA LYS A 122 -5.19 31.03 -12.79
C LYS A 122 -3.92 31.44 -12.03
N PRO A 123 -2.84 31.86 -12.73
CA PRO A 123 -1.64 32.38 -12.08
C PRO A 123 -1.92 33.66 -11.30
N VAL A 124 -1.50 33.70 -10.04
CA VAL A 124 -1.69 34.83 -9.14
C VAL A 124 -0.56 34.85 -8.11
N CYS A 125 -0.11 36.05 -7.73
CA CYS A 125 0.97 36.21 -6.74
C CYS A 125 0.63 35.47 -5.44
N GLY A 126 1.60 34.70 -4.95
CA GLY A 126 1.51 33.91 -3.72
C GLY A 126 0.93 32.52 -3.90
N ALA A 127 0.34 32.19 -5.06
CA ALA A 127 -0.22 30.87 -5.34
C ALA A 127 0.80 29.89 -5.92
N TRP A 128 0.59 28.60 -5.66
CA TRP A 128 1.40 27.49 -6.18
C TRP A 128 0.52 26.26 -6.46
N PRO A 129 -0.15 26.18 -7.61
CA PRO A 129 -0.95 25.00 -7.95
C PRO A 129 -0.05 23.84 -8.37
N ALA A 130 -0.40 22.62 -7.96
CA ALA A 130 0.22 21.41 -8.50
C ALA A 130 -0.79 20.29 -8.79
N TYR A 131 -0.61 19.62 -9.93
CA TYR A 131 -1.16 18.31 -10.26
C TYR A 131 0.01 17.38 -10.61
N TRP A 132 0.17 16.33 -9.80
CA TRP A 132 1.43 15.61 -9.69
C TRP A 132 1.20 14.19 -9.20
N THR A 133 2.23 13.36 -9.24
CA THR A 133 2.22 12.02 -8.66
C THR A 133 3.37 11.82 -7.69
N LEU A 134 3.11 11.10 -6.61
CA LEU A 134 4.06 10.91 -5.51
C LEU A 134 4.18 9.43 -5.11
N GLY A 135 5.41 8.95 -5.05
CA GLY A 135 5.78 7.69 -4.40
C GLY A 135 5.98 7.85 -2.89
N GLU A 136 5.96 6.74 -2.15
CA GLU A 136 6.25 6.78 -0.71
C GLU A 136 7.71 7.25 -0.44
N ASP A 137 8.04 7.59 0.81
CA ASP A 137 9.42 7.88 1.26
C ASP A 137 10.21 8.84 0.35
N TRP A 138 9.61 9.98 -0.01
CA TRP A 138 10.21 10.95 -0.93
C TRP A 138 11.65 11.36 -0.54
N PRO A 139 12.59 11.47 -1.50
CA PRO A 139 12.43 11.26 -2.94
C PRO A 139 12.76 9.82 -3.39
N LEU A 140 12.79 8.83 -2.47
CA LEU A 140 13.29 7.48 -2.76
C LEU A 140 12.50 6.77 -3.86
N TYR A 141 11.17 6.94 -3.85
CA TYR A 141 10.27 6.33 -4.85
C TYR A 141 9.74 7.34 -5.88
N GLY A 142 10.41 8.49 -6.00
CA GLY A 142 10.21 9.45 -7.07
C GLY A 142 8.91 10.27 -6.97
N GLU A 143 8.89 11.35 -7.76
CA GLU A 143 7.80 12.30 -7.91
C GLU A 143 7.77 12.80 -9.36
N ILE A 144 6.57 13.00 -9.91
CA ILE A 144 6.35 13.48 -11.27
C ILE A 144 5.34 14.63 -11.23
N ASP A 145 5.82 15.86 -11.40
CA ASP A 145 5.00 17.06 -11.45
C ASP A 145 4.54 17.31 -12.87
N MET A 146 3.26 17.06 -13.13
CA MET A 146 2.67 17.17 -14.47
C MET A 146 2.21 18.60 -14.77
N TYR A 147 1.69 19.28 -13.75
CA TYR A 147 1.32 20.68 -13.78
C TYR A 147 1.84 21.34 -12.52
N GLU A 148 2.78 22.27 -12.63
CA GLU A 148 3.33 23.00 -11.50
C GLU A 148 3.90 24.35 -11.93
N GLY A 149 3.83 25.31 -11.04
CA GLY A 149 4.41 26.63 -11.17
C GLY A 149 3.94 27.53 -10.04
N TRP A 150 4.39 28.77 -9.98
CA TRP A 150 4.00 29.67 -8.89
C TRP A 150 3.97 31.13 -9.29
N ASN A 151 3.35 31.95 -8.44
CA ASN A 151 3.18 33.38 -8.64
C ASN A 151 2.56 33.68 -10.02
N LEU A 152 3.27 34.46 -10.85
CA LEU A 152 2.83 34.86 -12.19
C LEU A 152 3.67 34.19 -13.27
N HIS A 153 4.17 32.97 -13.02
CA HIS A 153 4.73 32.14 -14.09
C HIS A 153 3.76 32.13 -15.29
N GLU A 154 4.32 32.19 -16.49
CA GLU A 154 3.54 32.34 -17.72
C GLU A 154 3.25 31.00 -18.41
N VAL A 155 3.98 29.96 -18.01
CA VAL A 155 3.94 28.62 -18.62
C VAL A 155 4.06 27.57 -17.52
N ASN A 156 3.52 26.38 -17.79
CA ASN A 156 3.64 25.22 -16.92
C ASN A 156 5.11 24.78 -16.86
N LYS A 157 5.53 24.28 -15.69
CA LYS A 157 6.88 23.80 -15.43
C LYS A 157 6.89 22.36 -14.92
N PRO A 158 6.55 21.36 -15.75
CA PRO A 158 6.68 19.98 -15.36
C PRO A 158 8.08 19.67 -14.83
N ALA A 159 8.13 18.91 -13.74
CA ALA A 159 9.35 18.51 -13.07
C ALA A 159 9.31 17.04 -12.69
N ILE A 160 10.50 16.46 -12.49
CA ILE A 160 10.64 15.09 -12.03
C ILE A 160 11.76 15.06 -10.99
N HIS A 161 11.47 14.44 -9.86
CA HIS A 161 12.41 14.28 -8.76
C HIS A 161 12.68 12.80 -8.53
N THR A 162 13.96 12.44 -8.45
CA THR A 162 14.41 11.09 -8.11
C THR A 162 15.38 11.13 -6.94
N ALA A 163 15.56 9.98 -6.30
CA ALA A 163 16.61 9.79 -5.31
C ALA A 163 18.01 10.08 -5.88
N PRO A 164 19.04 10.24 -5.03
CA PRO A 164 20.41 10.46 -5.49
C PRO A 164 20.91 9.39 -6.48
N GLU A 165 21.77 9.78 -7.42
CA GLU A 165 22.34 8.87 -8.44
C GLU A 165 22.96 7.60 -7.83
N SER A 166 23.50 7.70 -6.62
CA SER A 166 24.06 6.55 -5.87
C SER A 166 23.03 5.47 -5.48
N LYS A 167 21.73 5.77 -5.51
CA LYS A 167 20.63 4.87 -5.15
C LYS A 167 19.91 4.32 -6.38
N VAL A 168 19.59 5.20 -7.32
CA VAL A 168 18.74 4.88 -8.47
C VAL A 168 19.47 4.94 -9.81
N GLY A 169 20.78 5.23 -9.79
CA GLY A 169 21.58 5.45 -10.99
C GLY A 169 21.25 6.79 -11.67
N LYS A 170 21.79 6.96 -12.87
CA LYS A 170 21.55 8.16 -13.67
C LYS A 170 20.08 8.24 -14.07
N CYS A 171 19.50 9.42 -13.93
CA CYS A 171 18.17 9.73 -14.45
C CYS A 171 18.17 11.13 -15.06
N TYR A 172 17.98 11.19 -16.38
CA TYR A 172 18.02 12.44 -17.15
C TYR A 172 16.83 12.53 -18.10
N LEU A 173 16.37 13.76 -18.34
CA LEU A 173 15.35 14.04 -19.35
C LEU A 173 15.83 13.69 -20.76
N ASP A 174 14.95 13.09 -21.55
CA ASP A 174 15.19 12.83 -22.96
C ASP A 174 14.91 14.09 -23.79
N SER A 175 15.96 14.62 -24.43
CA SER A 175 15.89 15.83 -25.26
C SER A 175 15.08 15.70 -26.56
N SER A 176 14.57 14.50 -26.87
CA SER A 176 13.64 14.30 -28.00
C SER A 176 12.21 14.75 -27.71
N ALA A 177 11.86 15.01 -26.44
CA ALA A 177 10.58 15.61 -26.05
C ALA A 177 10.48 17.08 -26.49
N SER A 178 9.25 17.60 -26.59
CA SER A 178 9.00 18.92 -27.19
C SER A 178 9.20 20.11 -26.25
N ALA A 179 9.14 19.93 -24.93
CA ALA A 179 9.31 21.02 -23.98
C ALA A 179 10.76 21.49 -23.89
N LYS A 180 10.94 22.75 -23.50
CA LYS A 180 12.26 23.34 -23.32
C LYS A 180 12.84 22.92 -21.98
N ILE A 181 13.96 22.21 -22.00
CA ILE A 181 14.68 21.79 -20.79
C ILE A 181 15.28 23.01 -20.06
N VAL A 182 15.01 23.10 -18.75
CA VAL A 182 15.63 24.06 -17.82
C VAL A 182 16.79 23.38 -17.08
N SER A 183 16.51 22.23 -16.45
CA SER A 183 17.47 21.33 -15.82
C SER A 183 17.24 19.90 -16.30
N GLU A 184 18.31 19.19 -16.65
CA GLU A 184 18.23 17.84 -17.25
C GLU A 184 18.33 16.69 -16.23
N ASN A 185 19.01 16.90 -15.10
CA ASN A 185 19.30 15.86 -14.11
C ASN A 185 18.18 15.79 -13.06
N CYS A 186 17.54 14.63 -12.94
CA CYS A 186 16.37 14.43 -12.08
C CYS A 186 16.74 14.12 -10.62
N ASP A 187 18.02 13.90 -10.32
CA ASP A 187 18.52 13.73 -8.95
C ASP A 187 18.19 14.97 -8.11
N ASN A 188 17.35 14.78 -7.10
CA ASN A 188 16.87 15.86 -6.25
C ASN A 188 17.97 16.52 -5.39
N ALA A 189 19.11 15.86 -5.18
CA ALA A 189 20.27 16.42 -4.50
C ALA A 189 21.27 17.10 -5.47
N PHE A 190 21.07 16.99 -6.78
CA PHE A 190 21.98 17.60 -7.76
C PHE A 190 21.85 19.13 -7.76
N GLN A 191 23.00 19.80 -7.84
CA GLN A 191 23.06 21.24 -8.02
C GLN A 191 24.31 21.62 -8.78
N ASN A 192 24.20 22.63 -9.63
CA ASN A 192 25.32 23.22 -10.34
C ASN A 192 25.38 24.76 -10.20
N ASN A 193 24.48 25.34 -9.40
CA ASN A 193 24.37 26.78 -9.13
C ASN A 193 24.23 27.65 -10.40
N ARG A 194 23.78 27.05 -11.52
CA ARG A 194 23.56 27.73 -12.79
C ARG A 194 22.12 27.58 -13.25
N ASN A 195 21.69 26.33 -13.44
CA ASN A 195 20.34 25.99 -13.89
C ASN A 195 19.74 24.80 -13.12
N ALA A 196 20.50 24.20 -12.20
CA ALA A 196 20.03 23.19 -11.27
C ALA A 196 20.40 23.59 -9.82
N TRP A 197 19.40 23.62 -8.94
CA TRP A 197 19.52 23.82 -7.50
C TRP A 197 19.06 22.56 -6.76
N ALA A 198 19.59 22.34 -5.54
CA ALA A 198 19.16 21.22 -4.71
C ALA A 198 17.65 21.37 -4.42
N GLY A 199 16.90 20.27 -4.55
CA GLY A 199 15.45 20.25 -4.43
C GLY A 199 14.68 20.61 -5.72
N GLN A 200 15.37 20.93 -6.82
CA GLN A 200 14.70 21.32 -8.08
C GLN A 200 14.35 20.13 -8.98
N GLY A 201 15.12 19.03 -8.91
CA GLY A 201 15.03 17.95 -9.88
C GLY A 201 15.31 18.40 -11.32
N CYS A 202 14.85 17.61 -12.28
CA CYS A 202 14.87 17.99 -13.69
C CYS A 202 13.55 18.68 -14.03
N GLN A 203 13.61 19.75 -14.80
CA GLN A 203 12.45 20.61 -15.06
C GLN A 203 12.46 21.09 -16.52
N VAL A 204 11.26 21.24 -17.08
CA VAL A 204 11.04 21.83 -18.39
C VAL A 204 10.10 23.05 -18.33
N GLU A 205 9.95 23.77 -19.45
CA GLU A 205 8.91 24.79 -19.66
C GLU A 205 8.06 24.43 -20.89
N GLU A 206 6.73 24.39 -20.72
CA GLU A 206 5.76 24.22 -21.82
C GLU A 206 5.51 25.56 -22.56
N GLU A 207 6.52 26.07 -23.27
CA GLU A 207 6.43 27.38 -23.97
C GLU A 207 5.45 27.40 -25.16
N LYS A 208 4.98 26.24 -25.62
CA LYS A 208 4.05 26.08 -26.76
C LYS A 208 2.98 25.07 -26.41
N ASP A 209 1.75 25.35 -26.84
CA ASP A 209 0.60 24.43 -26.77
C ASP A 209 0.28 23.87 -25.36
N GLY A 210 0.80 24.51 -24.30
CA GLY A 210 0.53 24.18 -22.90
C GLY A 210 -0.85 24.64 -22.42
N ILE A 211 -1.19 24.23 -21.20
CA ILE A 211 -2.51 24.45 -20.57
C ILE A 211 -2.46 25.34 -19.31
N TRP A 212 -1.32 25.98 -19.05
CA TRP A 212 -1.10 26.82 -17.86
C TRP A 212 -2.14 27.95 -17.75
N GLY A 213 -2.92 27.94 -16.66
CA GLY A 213 -3.97 28.93 -16.42
C GLY A 213 -5.09 28.96 -17.47
N ALA A 214 -5.25 27.89 -18.26
CA ALA A 214 -6.26 27.82 -19.30
C ALA A 214 -7.68 27.81 -18.71
N PRO A 215 -8.53 28.82 -19.02
CA PRO A 215 -9.88 28.91 -18.45
C PRO A 215 -10.84 27.83 -18.98
N ASP A 216 -10.54 27.26 -20.14
CA ASP A 216 -11.31 26.16 -20.75
C ASP A 216 -10.76 24.78 -20.38
N GLY A 217 -9.69 24.72 -19.57
CA GLY A 217 -9.02 23.49 -19.18
C GLY A 217 -8.10 22.91 -20.27
N GLY A 218 -7.94 21.60 -20.25
CA GLY A 218 -6.96 20.88 -21.08
C GLY A 218 -6.94 19.39 -20.77
N ILE A 219 -6.07 18.65 -21.44
CA ILE A 219 -5.89 17.21 -21.25
C ILE A 219 -4.41 16.95 -20.99
N GLN A 220 -4.11 16.18 -19.94
CA GLN A 220 -2.79 15.61 -19.74
C GLN A 220 -2.87 14.09 -19.71
N ALA A 221 -1.86 13.43 -20.27
CA ALA A 221 -1.70 11.99 -20.19
C ALA A 221 -0.29 11.60 -19.74
N LEU A 222 -0.20 10.80 -18.69
CA LEU A 222 1.04 10.18 -18.21
C LEU A 222 1.06 8.72 -18.66
N GLU A 223 1.88 8.41 -19.65
CA GLU A 223 2.18 7.03 -20.06
C GLU A 223 3.42 6.57 -19.29
N TRP A 224 3.32 5.45 -18.60
CA TRP A 224 4.44 4.81 -17.93
C TRP A 224 4.52 3.33 -18.33
N THR A 225 5.55 2.99 -19.09
CA THR A 225 5.91 1.61 -19.44
C THR A 225 7.21 1.22 -18.76
N ASN A 226 7.62 -0.04 -18.89
CA ASN A 226 8.93 -0.47 -18.39
C ASN A 226 10.11 0.31 -19.03
N ASP A 227 9.92 0.83 -20.25
CA ASP A 227 10.98 1.53 -20.99
C ASP A 227 10.89 3.05 -20.93
N THR A 228 9.72 3.62 -20.71
CA THR A 228 9.54 5.07 -20.82
C THR A 228 8.53 5.61 -19.81
N ILE A 229 8.75 6.86 -19.38
CA ILE A 229 7.72 7.71 -18.80
C ILE A 229 7.54 8.88 -19.75
N LYS A 230 6.32 9.12 -20.23
CA LYS A 230 5.99 10.21 -21.14
C LYS A 230 4.81 11.02 -20.62
N LEU A 231 4.98 12.33 -20.60
CA LEU A 231 3.90 13.29 -20.34
C LEU A 231 3.46 13.91 -21.66
N TYR A 232 2.19 13.82 -21.97
CA TYR A 232 1.55 14.53 -23.07
C TYR A 232 0.62 15.62 -22.53
N THR A 233 0.60 16.76 -23.19
CA THR A 233 -0.27 17.90 -22.85
C THR A 233 -0.98 18.38 -24.12
N TRP A 234 -2.30 18.54 -24.04
CA TRP A 234 -3.10 19.09 -25.13
C TRP A 234 -4.10 20.13 -24.65
N GLN A 235 -4.18 21.23 -25.38
CA GLN A 235 -5.32 22.13 -25.31
C GLN A 235 -6.60 21.43 -25.76
N ILE A 236 -7.75 21.91 -25.29
CA ILE A 236 -9.06 21.38 -25.69
C ILE A 236 -9.19 21.40 -27.23
N GLY A 237 -9.61 20.26 -27.79
CA GLY A 237 -9.77 20.07 -29.23
C GLY A 237 -8.47 19.77 -30.01
N LYS A 238 -7.32 19.66 -29.34
CA LYS A 238 -6.03 19.30 -29.96
C LYS A 238 -5.58 17.86 -29.70
N ALA A 239 -6.21 17.17 -28.75
CA ALA A 239 -5.88 15.79 -28.43
C ALA A 239 -6.16 14.83 -29.61
N PRO A 240 -5.43 13.71 -29.71
CA PRO A 240 -5.66 12.67 -30.72
C PRO A 240 -7.09 12.12 -30.68
N LYS A 241 -7.61 11.67 -31.83
CA LYS A 241 -9.01 11.22 -31.96
C LYS A 241 -9.37 10.02 -31.07
N ASN A 242 -8.40 9.24 -30.65
CA ASN A 242 -8.59 8.05 -29.83
C ASN A 242 -8.43 8.33 -28.32
N ILE A 243 -8.28 9.59 -27.89
CA ILE A 243 -8.12 9.95 -26.47
C ILE A 243 -9.32 9.52 -25.60
N ASP A 244 -10.52 9.47 -26.19
CA ASP A 244 -11.74 9.06 -25.52
C ASP A 244 -11.98 7.54 -25.56
N SER A 245 -11.11 6.77 -26.23
CA SER A 245 -11.23 5.32 -26.31
C SER A 245 -11.00 4.66 -24.95
N ASP A 246 -11.68 3.54 -24.69
CA ASP A 246 -11.34 2.64 -23.56
C ASP A 246 -10.12 1.77 -23.86
N THR A 247 -9.64 1.78 -25.12
CA THR A 247 -8.42 1.10 -25.55
C THR A 247 -7.53 2.03 -26.38
N PRO A 248 -6.96 3.09 -25.78
CA PRO A 248 -6.18 4.08 -26.52
C PRO A 248 -4.88 3.46 -27.08
N ASP A 249 -4.48 3.96 -28.25
CA ASP A 249 -3.21 3.66 -28.91
C ASP A 249 -2.35 4.91 -28.93
N THR A 250 -1.32 4.91 -28.09
CA THR A 250 -0.47 6.07 -27.85
C THR A 250 0.57 6.29 -28.95
N SER A 251 0.79 5.30 -29.84
CA SER A 251 1.74 5.45 -30.95
C SER A 251 1.35 6.55 -31.94
N SER A 252 0.06 6.90 -31.96
CA SER A 252 -0.50 7.96 -32.80
C SER A 252 -0.48 9.35 -32.16
N TRP A 253 -0.03 9.47 -30.91
CA TRP A 253 -0.15 10.70 -30.11
C TRP A 253 0.92 11.74 -30.41
N GLY A 254 1.98 11.35 -31.12
CA GLY A 254 3.06 12.25 -31.53
C GLY A 254 4.14 12.40 -30.45
N THR A 255 4.85 13.51 -30.50
CA THR A 255 5.96 13.80 -29.57
C THR A 255 5.41 14.18 -28.19
N PRO A 256 5.85 13.54 -27.10
CA PRO A 256 5.47 13.93 -25.75
C PRO A 256 6.12 15.26 -25.34
N THR A 257 5.49 15.93 -24.38
CA THR A 257 6.00 17.17 -23.80
C THR A 257 7.21 16.92 -22.90
N VAL A 258 7.19 15.84 -22.12
CA VAL A 258 8.31 15.36 -21.29
C VAL A 258 8.53 13.87 -21.54
N GLN A 259 9.78 13.42 -21.53
CA GLN A 259 10.10 12.00 -21.66
C GLN A 259 11.30 11.62 -20.79
N LEU A 260 11.17 10.48 -20.11
CA LEU A 260 12.28 9.66 -19.63
C LEU A 260 12.34 8.39 -20.47
N SER A 261 13.55 7.98 -20.81
CA SER A 261 13.82 6.76 -21.57
C SER A 261 14.76 5.85 -20.77
N SER A 262 14.55 4.53 -20.83
CA SER A 262 15.25 3.53 -20.01
C SER A 262 16.79 3.61 -20.09
N HIS A 263 17.32 4.04 -21.24
CA HIS A 263 18.76 4.23 -21.44
C HIS A 263 19.35 5.49 -20.77
N LEU A 264 18.49 6.46 -20.39
CA LEU A 264 18.86 7.68 -19.65
C LEU A 264 18.42 7.64 -18.19
N CYS A 265 17.41 6.84 -17.87
CA CYS A 265 16.85 6.67 -16.54
C CYS A 265 16.22 5.28 -16.39
N ASP A 266 16.69 4.48 -15.43
CA ASP A 266 16.04 3.23 -15.04
C ASP A 266 14.77 3.55 -14.23
N THR A 267 13.65 3.74 -14.95
CA THR A 267 12.37 4.17 -14.37
C THR A 267 11.83 3.15 -13.35
N SER A 268 12.11 1.86 -13.56
CA SER A 268 11.69 0.78 -12.66
C SER A 268 12.35 0.85 -11.28
N ARG A 269 13.56 1.43 -11.22
CA ARG A 269 14.32 1.66 -10.00
C ARG A 269 14.10 3.06 -9.43
N ALA A 270 13.90 4.05 -10.28
CA ALA A 270 13.72 5.45 -9.88
C ALA A 270 12.33 5.74 -9.28
N PHE A 271 11.30 4.97 -9.66
CA PHE A 271 9.92 5.21 -9.24
C PHE A 271 9.28 3.96 -8.63
N GLY A 272 8.61 4.14 -7.49
CA GLY A 272 7.72 3.15 -6.89
C GLY A 272 6.26 3.38 -7.26
N ASN A 273 5.32 2.71 -6.58
CA ASN A 273 3.89 2.96 -6.78
C ASN A 273 3.58 4.44 -6.51
N GLN A 274 2.89 5.09 -7.44
CA GLN A 274 2.57 6.52 -7.39
C GLN A 274 1.11 6.74 -7.03
N THR A 275 0.84 7.73 -6.17
CA THR A 275 -0.51 8.26 -5.96
C THR A 275 -0.67 9.58 -6.71
N ILE A 276 -1.90 9.90 -7.13
CA ILE A 276 -2.22 11.13 -7.86
C ILE A 276 -2.60 12.22 -6.86
N LEU A 277 -2.05 13.44 -7.01
CA LEU A 277 -2.32 14.56 -6.12
C LEU A 277 -2.77 15.82 -6.85
N PHE A 278 -3.69 16.55 -6.22
CA PHE A 278 -4.06 17.93 -6.53
C PHE A 278 -3.82 18.79 -5.28
N THR A 279 -3.01 19.84 -5.41
CA THR A 279 -2.68 20.75 -4.32
C THR A 279 -2.78 22.21 -4.75
N LEU A 280 -3.28 23.06 -3.85
CA LEU A 280 -3.42 24.52 -4.08
C LEU A 280 -2.82 25.33 -2.90
N PRO A 281 -1.52 25.16 -2.57
CA PRO A 281 -0.87 25.93 -1.51
C PRO A 281 -0.67 27.41 -1.86
N PHE A 282 -0.41 28.18 -0.80
CA PHE A 282 -0.04 29.59 -0.85
C PHE A 282 1.25 29.84 -0.08
N CYS A 283 2.09 30.75 -0.57
CA CYS A 283 3.35 31.13 0.05
C CYS A 283 4.26 29.90 0.31
N GLY A 284 5.01 29.90 1.42
CA GLY A 284 6.03 28.89 1.63
C GLY A 284 7.25 29.10 0.71
N ASN A 285 7.99 28.03 0.46
CA ASN A 285 9.19 28.05 -0.37
C ASN A 285 8.93 27.22 -1.64
N PRO A 286 8.91 27.81 -2.85
CA PRO A 286 9.48 29.11 -3.20
C PRO A 286 8.63 30.39 -3.03
N PRO A 287 7.30 30.44 -3.31
CA PRO A 287 6.66 31.69 -3.72
C PRO A 287 6.56 32.77 -2.64
N GLY A 288 6.60 32.36 -1.37
CA GLY A 288 6.52 33.25 -0.21
C GLY A 288 7.86 33.76 0.29
N ASN A 289 8.98 33.19 -0.16
CA ASN A 289 10.29 33.62 0.31
C ASN A 289 10.69 35.00 -0.28
N ASN A 290 11.64 35.70 0.34
CA ASN A 290 12.02 37.04 -0.09
C ASN A 290 12.57 37.10 -1.52
N GLN A 291 13.24 36.03 -1.97
CA GLN A 291 13.80 35.96 -3.32
C GLN A 291 12.69 35.97 -4.37
N PHE A 292 11.66 35.14 -4.23
CA PHE A 292 10.57 35.06 -5.22
C PHE A 292 9.47 36.11 -5.02
N TRP A 293 9.29 36.64 -3.81
CA TRP A 293 8.28 37.67 -3.55
C TRP A 293 8.76 39.09 -3.94
N SER A 294 10.01 39.42 -3.61
CA SER A 294 10.50 40.81 -3.60
C SER A 294 11.73 41.09 -4.46
N GLN A 295 12.48 40.06 -4.88
CA GLN A 295 13.75 40.26 -5.61
C GLN A 295 13.68 39.83 -7.08
N LEU A 296 13.03 38.70 -7.37
CA LEU A 296 12.85 38.18 -8.71
C LEU A 296 11.54 38.67 -9.33
N PRO A 297 11.49 38.92 -10.65
CA PRO A 297 10.25 39.20 -11.35
C PRO A 297 9.18 38.13 -11.05
N ALA A 298 7.92 38.54 -10.93
CA ALA A 298 6.82 37.64 -10.54
C ALA A 298 6.60 36.48 -11.53
N ASN A 299 6.97 36.67 -12.81
CA ASN A 299 6.95 35.64 -13.85
C ASN A 299 8.29 34.88 -13.99
N SER A 300 9.28 35.16 -13.13
CA SER A 300 10.65 34.62 -13.18
C SER A 300 11.44 34.92 -14.46
N LYS A 301 10.97 35.86 -15.30
CA LYS A 301 11.65 36.27 -16.54
C LYS A 301 12.02 37.75 -16.52
N ASN A 302 11.04 38.65 -16.43
CA ASN A 302 11.25 40.09 -16.49
C ASN A 302 10.06 40.86 -15.89
N GLY A 303 10.25 42.15 -15.63
CA GLY A 303 9.19 43.03 -15.13
C GLY A 303 9.19 43.19 -13.61
N LYS A 304 7.99 43.38 -13.04
CA LYS A 304 7.81 43.69 -11.62
C LYS A 304 7.80 42.42 -10.77
N THR A 305 8.28 42.54 -9.54
CA THR A 305 8.18 41.53 -8.46
C THR A 305 6.74 41.47 -7.92
N CYS A 306 6.38 40.40 -7.20
CA CYS A 306 5.04 40.31 -6.60
C CYS A 306 4.77 41.43 -5.59
N ASN A 307 5.74 41.82 -4.76
CA ASN A 307 5.56 42.94 -3.83
C ASN A 307 5.30 44.28 -4.55
N GLN A 308 5.89 44.51 -5.72
CA GLN A 308 5.67 45.72 -6.53
C GLN A 308 4.32 45.71 -7.25
N ILE A 309 3.83 44.54 -7.65
CA ILE A 309 2.54 44.37 -8.32
C ILE A 309 1.40 44.53 -7.31
N THR A 310 1.52 43.86 -6.17
CA THR A 310 0.47 43.77 -5.17
C THR A 310 0.49 44.93 -4.17
N GLY A 311 1.64 45.58 -3.97
CA GLY A 311 1.86 46.56 -2.91
C GLY A 311 1.96 45.97 -1.51
N ALA A 312 1.99 44.63 -1.38
CA ALA A 312 2.11 43.95 -0.10
C ALA A 312 3.57 43.55 0.20
N ASP A 313 4.03 43.89 1.40
CA ASP A 313 5.42 43.65 1.82
C ASP A 313 5.77 42.15 1.94
N THR A 314 4.78 41.30 2.19
CA THR A 314 4.94 39.85 2.32
C THR A 314 3.85 39.09 1.56
N CYS A 315 4.15 37.85 1.16
CA CYS A 315 3.17 36.95 0.55
C CYS A 315 1.98 36.71 1.47
N ILE A 316 2.23 36.45 2.75
CA ILE A 316 1.20 36.19 3.76
C ILE A 316 0.22 37.37 3.86
N LYS A 317 0.72 38.61 3.86
CA LYS A 317 -0.13 39.80 3.85
C LYS A 317 -1.08 39.82 2.65
N TYR A 318 -0.53 39.60 1.45
CA TYR A 318 -1.34 39.60 0.23
C TYR A 318 -2.40 38.50 0.27
N VAL A 319 -1.99 37.28 0.62
CA VAL A 319 -2.88 36.12 0.69
C VAL A 319 -3.94 36.31 1.77
N ALA A 320 -3.63 36.88 2.94
CA ALA A 320 -4.59 37.12 4.01
C ALA A 320 -5.63 38.20 3.65
N GLU A 321 -5.19 39.30 3.04
CA GLU A 321 -5.99 40.51 2.86
C GLU A 321 -6.76 40.56 1.52
N ASN A 322 -6.45 39.69 0.55
CA ASN A 322 -7.00 39.76 -0.81
C ASN A 322 -7.69 38.47 -1.27
N PRO A 323 -8.66 37.92 -0.52
CA PRO A 323 -9.27 36.63 -0.83
C PRO A 323 -9.87 36.53 -2.24
N LYS A 324 -10.43 37.62 -2.77
CA LYS A 324 -11.09 37.64 -4.08
C LYS A 324 -10.16 37.41 -5.26
N GLU A 325 -8.86 37.66 -5.10
CA GLU A 325 -7.87 37.43 -6.16
C GLU A 325 -7.69 35.94 -6.48
N PHE A 326 -8.16 35.05 -5.59
CA PHE A 326 -8.05 33.60 -5.71
C PHE A 326 -9.34 32.91 -6.19
N GLU A 327 -10.35 33.66 -6.67
CA GLU A 327 -11.61 33.09 -7.16
C GLU A 327 -11.42 32.15 -8.35
N GLU A 328 -10.50 32.47 -9.26
CA GLU A 328 -10.14 31.63 -10.41
C GLU A 328 -8.95 30.69 -10.12
N PHE A 329 -8.58 30.51 -8.84
CA PHE A 329 -7.50 29.62 -8.43
C PHE A 329 -8.03 28.24 -8.04
N TYR A 330 -8.48 27.47 -9.03
CA TYR A 330 -9.09 26.15 -8.82
C TYR A 330 -8.81 25.19 -9.99
N PHE A 331 -8.76 23.90 -9.69
CA PHE A 331 -8.81 22.84 -10.69
C PHE A 331 -10.27 22.49 -10.98
N GLY A 332 -10.64 22.53 -12.25
CA GLY A 332 -11.88 21.97 -12.74
C GLY A 332 -11.62 20.63 -13.42
N VAL A 333 -12.01 19.53 -12.80
CA VAL A 333 -11.76 18.17 -13.32
C VAL A 333 -13.05 17.59 -13.90
N ASN A 334 -12.98 17.09 -15.14
CA ASN A 334 -14.04 16.27 -15.73
C ASN A 334 -13.89 14.82 -15.25
N ASP A 335 -12.70 14.25 -15.43
CA ASP A 335 -12.38 12.88 -15.00
C ASP A 335 -10.86 12.60 -15.02
N VAL A 336 -10.49 11.53 -14.32
CA VAL A 336 -9.18 10.88 -14.33
C VAL A 336 -9.41 9.41 -14.71
N ARG A 337 -8.80 8.95 -15.80
CA ARG A 337 -8.92 7.56 -16.30
C ARG A 337 -7.59 6.83 -16.20
N LEU A 338 -7.60 5.68 -15.55
CA LEU A 338 -6.43 4.83 -15.38
C LEU A 338 -6.59 3.61 -16.26
N PHE A 339 -5.52 3.27 -16.98
CA PHE A 339 -5.46 2.15 -17.89
C PHE A 339 -4.26 1.27 -17.56
N VAL A 340 -4.41 -0.03 -17.80
CA VAL A 340 -3.32 -1.02 -17.70
C VAL A 340 -2.78 -1.31 -19.09
N GLN A 341 -1.47 -1.58 -19.19
CA GLN A 341 -0.86 -1.96 -20.46
C GLN A 341 -1.27 -3.40 -20.84
N ASP A 342 -1.71 -3.60 -22.08
CA ASP A 342 -1.96 -4.92 -22.64
C ASP A 342 -0.63 -5.65 -22.88
N ALA A 343 -0.59 -6.97 -22.69
CA ALA A 343 0.63 -7.75 -22.93
C ALA A 343 1.07 -7.68 -24.42
N GLU A 344 2.37 -7.47 -24.67
CA GLU A 344 2.91 -7.35 -26.04
C GLU A 344 2.80 -8.66 -26.86
N ASP A 345 2.28 -8.56 -28.09
CA ASP A 345 2.33 -9.61 -29.13
C ASP A 345 3.77 -9.72 -29.66
N THR A 346 4.61 -10.60 -29.11
CA THR A 346 5.88 -10.97 -29.74
C THR A 346 5.60 -11.85 -30.95
N LYS A 347 5.63 -11.26 -32.14
CA LYS A 347 5.60 -12.03 -33.40
C LYS A 347 6.95 -12.70 -33.61
N ASP A 348 7.01 -13.97 -33.29
CA ASP A 348 8.17 -14.81 -33.61
C ASP A 348 8.13 -15.15 -35.10
N ASP A 349 9.00 -14.50 -35.88
CA ASP A 349 9.26 -14.81 -37.28
C ASP A 349 10.05 -16.13 -37.38
N ASN A 350 9.40 -17.27 -37.12
CA ASN A 350 9.93 -18.54 -37.58
C ASN A 350 8.83 -19.47 -38.12
N LYS A 351 8.84 -19.56 -39.45
CA LYS A 351 7.97 -20.40 -40.25
C LYS A 351 8.40 -21.85 -40.09
N ASP A 352 7.40 -22.71 -39.86
CA ASP A 352 7.27 -24.10 -40.32
C ASP A 352 7.19 -25.16 -39.20
N THR A 353 6.00 -25.30 -38.61
CA THR A 353 5.41 -26.62 -38.27
C THR A 353 3.89 -26.50 -38.17
N LYS A 354 3.18 -27.36 -38.90
CA LYS A 354 1.75 -27.62 -38.71
C LYS A 354 1.56 -28.29 -37.35
N ASP A 355 0.99 -27.57 -36.39
CA ASP A 355 0.20 -28.14 -35.30
C ASP A 355 -0.89 -27.13 -34.93
N ASP A 356 -2.05 -27.65 -34.53
CA ASP A 356 -3.32 -26.93 -34.42
C ASP A 356 -3.22 -25.66 -33.55
N ASN A 357 -3.28 -24.51 -34.23
CA ASN A 357 -3.16 -23.17 -33.68
C ASN A 357 -4.34 -22.84 -32.73
N LYS A 358 -4.14 -23.09 -31.42
CA LYS A 358 -4.99 -22.57 -30.36
C LYS A 358 -4.49 -21.17 -30.01
N ASP A 359 -5.28 -20.16 -30.37
CA ASP A 359 -5.07 -18.75 -30.08
C ASP A 359 -4.87 -18.53 -28.55
N THR A 360 -3.64 -18.30 -28.08
CA THR A 360 -3.27 -18.14 -26.65
C THR A 360 -3.29 -16.69 -26.16
N LYS A 361 -4.12 -15.84 -26.78
CA LYS A 361 -4.34 -14.46 -26.33
C LYS A 361 -5.12 -14.44 -25.02
N GLY A 362 -4.81 -13.48 -24.14
CA GLY A 362 -5.46 -13.28 -22.83
C GLY A 362 -6.99 -13.36 -22.92
N GLN A 363 -7.53 -14.55 -22.72
CA GLN A 363 -8.93 -14.88 -22.86
C GLN A 363 -9.39 -15.53 -21.57
N LEU A 364 -10.50 -15.05 -21.03
CA LEU A 364 -11.21 -15.69 -19.95
C LEU A 364 -12.69 -15.70 -20.31
N SER A 365 -13.27 -16.89 -20.41
CA SER A 365 -14.69 -17.07 -20.74
C SER A 365 -15.31 -18.15 -19.87
N LEU A 366 -16.57 -17.97 -19.54
CA LEU A 366 -17.35 -18.98 -18.84
C LEU A 366 -17.85 -20.01 -19.86
N ASP A 367 -17.46 -21.27 -19.68
CA ASP A 367 -17.88 -22.38 -20.55
C ASP A 367 -19.19 -23.02 -20.05
N SER A 368 -19.31 -23.22 -18.73
CA SER A 368 -20.54 -23.71 -18.10
C SER A 368 -20.66 -23.26 -16.66
N SER A 369 -21.90 -23.09 -16.20
CA SER A 369 -22.22 -22.70 -14.82
C SER A 369 -23.35 -23.55 -14.27
N SER A 370 -23.13 -24.15 -13.10
CA SER A 370 -24.12 -24.90 -12.31
C SER A 370 -23.92 -24.66 -10.81
N SER A 371 -24.88 -25.11 -10.00
CA SER A 371 -24.82 -25.02 -8.52
C SER A 371 -23.61 -25.73 -7.90
N SER A 372 -22.97 -26.65 -8.62
CA SER A 372 -21.83 -27.44 -8.13
C SER A 372 -20.52 -27.12 -8.83
N ALA A 373 -20.53 -26.32 -9.91
CA ALA A 373 -19.34 -26.04 -10.70
C ALA A 373 -19.49 -24.82 -11.62
N LEU A 374 -18.46 -23.98 -11.64
CA LEU A 374 -18.22 -22.94 -12.65
C LEU A 374 -16.99 -23.33 -13.45
N THR A 375 -17.15 -23.57 -14.75
CA THR A 375 -16.06 -23.98 -15.63
C THR A 375 -15.64 -22.82 -16.52
N PHE A 376 -14.40 -22.38 -16.38
CA PHE A 376 -13.81 -21.30 -17.16
C PHE A 376 -12.83 -21.84 -18.18
N LYS A 377 -12.95 -21.39 -19.42
CA LYS A 377 -11.89 -21.54 -20.43
C LYS A 377 -10.99 -20.33 -20.36
N TYR A 378 -9.70 -20.58 -20.26
CA TYR A 378 -8.70 -19.54 -20.16
C TYR A 378 -7.53 -19.78 -21.12
N ALA A 379 -6.92 -18.71 -21.55
CA ALA A 379 -5.66 -18.71 -22.27
C ALA A 379 -4.86 -17.46 -21.92
N THR A 380 -3.54 -17.61 -21.76
CA THR A 380 -2.61 -16.54 -21.43
C THR A 380 -1.25 -16.79 -22.08
N SER A 381 -0.62 -15.71 -22.55
CA SER A 381 0.77 -15.72 -23.03
C SER A 381 1.79 -15.71 -21.88
N GLN A 382 1.34 -15.40 -20.65
CA GLN A 382 2.16 -15.35 -19.43
C GLN A 382 1.85 -16.54 -18.52
N SER A 383 2.05 -17.77 -19.01
CA SER A 383 1.75 -18.98 -18.22
C SER A 383 2.70 -19.13 -17.02
N SER A 384 2.12 -19.31 -15.84
CA SER A 384 2.86 -19.62 -14.61
C SER A 384 2.05 -20.61 -13.78
N SER A 385 2.73 -21.47 -13.03
CA SER A 385 2.10 -22.38 -12.06
C SER A 385 1.30 -21.65 -10.98
N ASP A 386 1.58 -20.35 -10.82
CA ASP A 386 1.02 -19.51 -9.76
C ASP A 386 -0.05 -18.55 -10.30
N ASN A 387 -0.37 -18.64 -11.59
CA ASN A 387 -1.54 -17.96 -12.14
C ASN A 387 -2.81 -18.57 -11.56
N TRP A 388 -3.85 -17.77 -11.38
CA TRP A 388 -5.09 -18.21 -10.76
C TRP A 388 -6.28 -17.44 -11.30
N ILE A 389 -7.46 -18.08 -11.28
CA ILE A 389 -8.72 -17.41 -11.63
C ILE A 389 -9.51 -17.18 -10.36
N GLY A 390 -9.92 -15.94 -10.12
CA GLY A 390 -10.82 -15.57 -9.04
C GLY A 390 -12.17 -15.04 -9.53
N ILE A 391 -13.21 -15.21 -8.73
CA ILE A 391 -14.58 -14.71 -8.98
C ILE A 391 -14.97 -13.70 -7.91
N TRP A 392 -15.64 -12.63 -8.30
CA TRP A 392 -16.19 -11.59 -7.40
C TRP A 392 -17.62 -11.23 -7.77
N PRO A 393 -18.45 -10.76 -6.82
CA PRO A 393 -19.70 -10.07 -7.17
C PRO A 393 -19.41 -8.94 -8.16
N GLU A 394 -20.31 -8.72 -9.12
CA GLU A 394 -20.11 -7.66 -10.14
C GLU A 394 -19.90 -6.28 -9.47
N ASP A 395 -20.68 -6.01 -8.43
CA ASP A 395 -20.69 -4.78 -7.64
C ASP A 395 -19.56 -4.67 -6.61
N ASP A 396 -18.70 -5.69 -6.50
CA ASP A 396 -17.54 -5.65 -5.62
C ASP A 396 -16.49 -4.66 -6.16
N THR A 397 -16.39 -3.50 -5.51
CA THR A 397 -15.47 -2.42 -5.87
C THR A 397 -14.01 -2.72 -5.50
N GLN A 398 -13.74 -3.81 -4.77
CA GLN A 398 -12.40 -4.23 -4.34
C GLN A 398 -11.84 -5.39 -5.18
N ALA A 399 -12.54 -5.82 -6.22
CA ALA A 399 -12.03 -6.80 -7.18
C ALA A 399 -11.05 -6.16 -8.19
N PRO A 400 -9.99 -6.84 -8.66
CA PRO A 400 -9.50 -8.16 -8.24
C PRO A 400 -8.44 -8.10 -7.12
N THR A 401 -8.39 -7.01 -6.36
CA THR A 401 -7.30 -6.76 -5.39
C THR A 401 -7.52 -7.52 -4.08
N TRP A 402 -8.76 -7.75 -3.66
CA TRP A 402 -9.06 -8.36 -2.36
C TRP A 402 -10.24 -9.35 -2.38
N GLY A 403 -10.09 -10.50 -1.71
CA GLY A 403 -11.14 -11.49 -1.40
C GLY A 403 -12.02 -11.97 -2.57
N SER A 404 -11.62 -13.02 -3.29
CA SER A 404 -12.51 -13.67 -4.26
C SER A 404 -13.55 -14.56 -3.57
N THR A 405 -14.76 -14.62 -4.13
CA THR A 405 -15.83 -15.55 -3.74
C THR A 405 -15.38 -17.00 -3.88
N THR A 406 -14.65 -17.33 -4.95
CA THR A 406 -14.00 -18.62 -5.15
C THR A 406 -12.84 -18.44 -6.13
N TRP A 407 -11.82 -19.28 -6.02
CA TRP A 407 -10.65 -19.24 -6.90
C TRP A 407 -9.92 -20.60 -6.94
N ASP A 408 -9.11 -20.80 -7.97
CA ASP A 408 -8.17 -21.93 -8.08
C ASP A 408 -7.06 -21.58 -9.11
N TYR A 409 -5.98 -22.35 -9.12
CA TYR A 409 -4.82 -22.13 -9.97
C TYR A 409 -5.07 -22.51 -11.44
N ALA A 410 -4.71 -21.60 -12.34
CA ALA A 410 -4.78 -21.69 -13.79
C ALA A 410 -3.36 -21.85 -14.37
N LYS A 411 -2.74 -23.00 -14.08
CA LYS A 411 -1.29 -23.24 -14.21
C LYS A 411 -0.77 -23.27 -15.64
N GLU A 412 -1.63 -23.56 -16.60
CA GLU A 412 -1.26 -23.82 -17.98
C GLU A 412 -1.36 -22.55 -18.85
N SER A 413 -0.76 -22.56 -20.03
CA SER A 413 -0.89 -21.46 -20.99
C SER A 413 -2.28 -21.36 -21.62
N SER A 414 -3.02 -22.46 -21.67
CA SER A 414 -4.46 -22.46 -21.93
C SER A 414 -5.10 -23.72 -21.36
N GLY A 415 -6.36 -23.63 -20.95
CA GLY A 415 -7.01 -24.76 -20.29
C GLY A 415 -8.45 -24.50 -19.92
N SER A 416 -9.01 -25.46 -19.20
CA SER A 416 -10.33 -25.35 -18.59
C SER A 416 -10.15 -25.52 -17.09
N LEU A 417 -10.57 -24.53 -16.30
CA LEU A 417 -10.51 -24.55 -14.85
C LEU A 417 -11.93 -24.70 -14.29
N LYS A 418 -12.11 -25.65 -13.36
CA LYS A 418 -13.39 -25.90 -12.70
C LYS A 418 -13.33 -25.38 -11.27
N LEU A 419 -14.04 -24.29 -11.00
CA LEU A 419 -14.20 -23.71 -9.69
C LEU A 419 -15.47 -24.24 -9.02
N THR A 420 -15.39 -24.54 -7.73
CA THR A 420 -16.56 -24.98 -6.96
C THR A 420 -17.17 -23.75 -6.26
N PRO A 421 -18.43 -23.37 -6.56
CA PRO A 421 -19.12 -22.31 -5.85
C PRO A 421 -19.27 -22.67 -4.36
N PRO A 422 -18.90 -21.78 -3.42
CA PRO A 422 -19.17 -22.02 -2.01
C PRO A 422 -20.67 -21.94 -1.73
N SER A 423 -21.12 -22.57 -0.64
CA SER A 423 -22.53 -22.54 -0.22
C SER A 423 -23.06 -21.13 0.09
N SER A 424 -22.17 -20.15 0.29
CA SER A 424 -22.48 -18.74 0.50
C SER A 424 -22.74 -17.95 -0.79
N MET A 425 -22.36 -18.48 -1.96
CA MET A 425 -22.53 -17.79 -3.25
C MET A 425 -24.00 -17.78 -3.65
N LYS A 426 -24.61 -16.59 -3.72
CA LYS A 426 -26.04 -16.41 -4.04
C LYS A 426 -26.25 -16.23 -5.54
N ALA A 427 -27.46 -16.50 -6.02
CA ALA A 427 -27.88 -16.15 -7.38
C ALA A 427 -27.63 -14.65 -7.64
N GLY A 428 -27.00 -14.29 -8.75
CA GLY A 428 -26.62 -12.90 -9.04
C GLY A 428 -25.59 -12.76 -10.16
N LYS A 429 -25.15 -11.52 -10.40
CA LYS A 429 -24.10 -11.20 -11.37
C LYS A 429 -22.73 -11.21 -10.70
N TYR A 430 -21.76 -11.79 -11.40
CA TYR A 430 -20.38 -11.91 -10.96
C TYR A 430 -19.44 -11.55 -12.08
N LYS A 431 -18.18 -11.28 -11.75
CA LYS A 431 -17.07 -11.06 -12.68
C LYS A 431 -15.91 -11.97 -12.31
N ALA A 432 -15.01 -12.23 -13.26
CA ALA A 432 -13.86 -13.10 -13.02
C ALA A 432 -12.58 -12.52 -13.61
N TYR A 433 -11.45 -12.83 -12.99
CA TYR A 433 -10.13 -12.39 -13.43
C TYR A 433 -9.17 -13.57 -13.41
N LEU A 434 -8.39 -13.73 -14.48
CA LEU A 434 -7.17 -14.52 -14.52
C LEU A 434 -6.04 -13.60 -14.10
N LEU A 435 -5.34 -13.97 -13.05
CA LEU A 435 -4.36 -13.15 -12.37
C LEU A 435 -3.03 -13.90 -12.29
N SER A 436 -1.93 -13.17 -12.36
CA SER A 436 -0.60 -13.68 -12.00
C SER A 436 -0.42 -13.76 -10.47
N SER A 437 0.69 -14.32 -10.02
CA SER A 437 1.04 -14.43 -8.59
C SER A 437 1.15 -13.09 -7.87
N ASP A 438 1.60 -12.05 -8.57
CA ASP A 438 1.64 -10.65 -8.13
C ASP A 438 0.32 -9.89 -8.38
N ARG A 439 -0.76 -10.61 -8.75
CA ARG A 439 -2.11 -10.10 -8.98
C ARG A 439 -2.25 -9.13 -10.17
N LYS A 440 -1.33 -9.17 -11.14
CA LYS A 440 -1.56 -8.49 -12.43
C LYS A 440 -2.66 -9.22 -13.18
N ILE A 441 -3.54 -8.44 -13.82
CA ILE A 441 -4.65 -8.98 -14.62
C ILE A 441 -4.08 -9.50 -15.94
N LEU A 442 -4.19 -10.81 -16.16
CA LEU A 442 -3.76 -11.49 -17.39
C LEU A 442 -4.92 -11.67 -18.38
N ALA A 443 -6.15 -11.84 -17.87
CA ALA A 443 -7.40 -11.81 -18.63
C ALA A 443 -8.57 -11.55 -17.67
N PHE A 444 -9.72 -11.12 -18.17
CA PHE A 444 -10.92 -10.94 -17.33
C PHE A 444 -12.21 -11.21 -18.08
N LEU A 445 -13.26 -11.53 -17.32
CA LEU A 445 -14.64 -11.66 -17.76
C LEU A 445 -15.46 -10.62 -16.99
N SER A 446 -15.90 -9.58 -17.69
CA SER A 446 -16.53 -8.39 -17.09
C SER A 446 -17.82 -8.68 -16.33
N THR A 447 -18.60 -9.67 -16.77
CA THR A 447 -19.84 -10.07 -16.09
C THR A 447 -20.31 -11.47 -16.54
N PHE A 448 -20.95 -12.23 -15.65
CA PHE A 448 -21.72 -13.45 -15.92
C PHE A 448 -22.79 -13.68 -14.86
N ASP A 449 -23.89 -14.37 -15.22
CA ASP A 449 -24.97 -14.72 -14.31
C ASP A 449 -24.73 -16.08 -13.63
N TYR A 450 -24.83 -16.12 -12.30
CA TYR A 450 -24.85 -17.35 -11.52
C TYR A 450 -26.26 -17.63 -11.00
N LYS A 451 -26.75 -18.86 -11.20
CA LYS A 451 -28.05 -19.34 -10.69
C LYS A 451 -27.89 -20.73 -10.09
N PRO A 452 -27.89 -20.88 -8.75
CA PRO A 452 -28.00 -22.19 -8.13
C PRO A 452 -29.41 -22.74 -8.39
N GLU A 453 -29.53 -23.98 -8.89
CA GLU A 453 -30.84 -24.63 -9.06
C GLU A 453 -31.57 -24.69 -7.72
N SER A 454 -32.80 -24.19 -7.67
CA SER A 454 -33.58 -24.03 -6.44
C SER A 454 -34.03 -25.37 -5.88
N SER A 455 -33.79 -25.59 -4.58
CA SER A 455 -34.66 -26.42 -3.75
C SER A 455 -35.75 -25.51 -3.16
N ASP A 456 -36.85 -25.35 -3.88
CA ASP A 456 -38.05 -24.68 -3.36
C ASP A 456 -38.67 -25.47 -2.20
N SER A 457 -38.93 -24.82 -1.06
CA SER A 457 -40.26 -24.79 -0.42
C SER A 457 -40.29 -23.97 0.89
N ASN A 458 -41.19 -22.97 0.93
CA ASN A 458 -41.87 -22.32 2.09
C ASN A 458 -41.02 -21.56 3.13
N SER A 459 -41.44 -20.44 3.75
CA SER A 459 -42.61 -19.55 3.66
C SER A 459 -42.34 -18.36 4.61
N ASP A 460 -42.74 -17.15 4.20
CA ASP A 460 -42.95 -15.89 4.95
C ASP A 460 -42.57 -15.76 6.44
N SER A 461 -41.85 -14.69 6.77
CA SER A 461 -42.41 -13.55 7.54
C SER A 461 -41.42 -12.37 7.65
N ASP A 462 -41.92 -11.19 7.33
CA ASP A 462 -41.29 -9.88 7.54
C ASP A 462 -41.06 -9.57 9.03
N SER A 463 -39.91 -9.01 9.37
CA SER A 463 -39.83 -7.90 10.33
C SER A 463 -38.52 -7.11 10.20
N ASP A 464 -38.71 -5.80 10.22
CA ASP A 464 -37.83 -4.65 10.06
C ASP A 464 -36.60 -4.56 11.01
N SER A 465 -35.68 -3.65 10.67
CA SER A 465 -34.63 -3.02 11.49
C SER A 465 -33.22 -3.65 11.59
N SER A 466 -32.31 -3.05 10.81
CA SER A 466 -30.95 -2.56 11.16
C SER A 466 -29.86 -3.05 10.21
N SER A 467 -29.31 -2.10 9.45
CA SER A 467 -28.14 -2.28 8.61
C SER A 467 -26.89 -2.48 9.48
N SER A 468 -26.62 -3.71 9.90
CA SER A 468 -25.33 -4.09 10.47
C SER A 468 -24.37 -4.45 9.34
N SER A 469 -23.25 -3.76 9.29
CA SER A 469 -22.11 -4.08 8.43
C SER A 469 -21.70 -5.56 8.54
N ASN A 470 -21.53 -6.24 7.41
CA ASN A 470 -21.12 -7.66 7.36
C ASN A 470 -19.60 -7.80 7.60
N VAL A 471 -19.12 -7.50 8.81
CA VAL A 471 -17.73 -7.73 9.23
C VAL A 471 -17.64 -9.04 10.01
N ALA A 472 -16.64 -9.90 9.73
CA ALA A 472 -16.42 -11.13 10.49
C ALA A 472 -15.85 -10.85 11.88
N PHE A 473 -14.88 -9.96 12.01
CA PHE A 473 -14.43 -9.35 13.27
C PHE A 473 -13.53 -8.15 12.97
N THR A 474 -13.40 -7.21 13.92
CA THR A 474 -12.52 -6.04 13.80
C THR A 474 -11.36 -6.18 14.78
N VAL A 475 -10.11 -6.12 14.33
CA VAL A 475 -8.94 -6.07 15.23
C VAL A 475 -8.54 -4.62 15.47
N LYS A 476 -8.23 -4.26 16.71
CA LYS A 476 -7.67 -2.94 17.01
C LYS A 476 -6.18 -3.04 17.27
N THR A 477 -5.39 -2.21 16.58
CA THR A 477 -3.96 -2.09 16.83
C THR A 477 -3.70 -1.00 17.86
N HIS A 478 -2.73 -1.22 18.73
CA HIS A 478 -2.36 -0.28 19.79
C HIS A 478 -0.87 0.02 19.74
N TYR A 479 -0.50 1.27 20.05
CA TYR A 479 0.91 1.68 20.16
C TYR A 479 1.63 0.95 21.29
N ASN A 480 0.95 0.76 22.43
CA ASN A 480 1.51 0.09 23.59
C ASN A 480 1.48 -1.43 23.46
N VAL A 481 2.29 -2.14 24.25
CA VAL A 481 2.40 -3.62 24.20
C VAL A 481 1.30 -4.36 24.98
N ASN A 482 0.42 -3.64 25.66
CA ASN A 482 -0.61 -4.16 26.57
C ASN A 482 -2.04 -3.71 26.24
N CYS A 483 -2.27 -3.23 25.02
CA CYS A 483 -3.54 -2.66 24.53
C CYS A 483 -4.12 -1.52 25.38
N GLY A 484 -3.28 -0.87 26.19
CA GLY A 484 -3.63 0.39 26.86
C GLY A 484 -3.37 1.58 25.96
N GLY A 485 -4.06 2.70 26.20
CA GLY A 485 -3.86 3.94 25.45
C GLY A 485 -4.72 4.06 24.19
N SER A 486 -4.33 4.97 23.29
CA SER A 486 -5.07 5.25 22.06
C SER A 486 -4.92 4.12 21.03
N VAL A 487 -6.03 3.81 20.36
CA VAL A 487 -6.05 2.90 19.21
C VAL A 487 -5.33 3.55 18.03
N ASN A 488 -4.38 2.83 17.45
CA ASN A 488 -3.62 3.25 16.27
C ASN A 488 -4.49 3.08 15.00
N ASN A 489 -5.07 1.90 14.80
CA ASN A 489 -5.97 1.62 13.69
C ASN A 489 -7.00 0.53 14.05
N ASN A 490 -8.12 0.50 13.32
CA ASN A 490 -9.09 -0.59 13.34
C ASN A 490 -9.03 -1.31 11.99
N VAL A 491 -9.00 -2.64 12.04
CA VAL A 491 -8.89 -3.47 10.84
C VAL A 491 -10.09 -4.39 10.79
N ASP A 492 -10.95 -4.20 9.79
CA ASP A 492 -12.13 -5.04 9.57
C ASP A 492 -11.74 -6.26 8.73
N ILE A 493 -11.99 -7.46 9.27
CA ILE A 493 -11.82 -8.72 8.55
C ILE A 493 -13.21 -9.14 8.05
N MET A 494 -13.38 -9.26 6.74
CA MET A 494 -14.67 -9.65 6.15
C MET A 494 -14.87 -11.19 6.19
N PRO A 495 -16.12 -11.68 6.27
CA PRO A 495 -16.43 -13.11 6.22
C PRO A 495 -15.92 -13.74 4.92
N GLY A 496 -15.17 -14.84 5.02
CA GLY A 496 -14.61 -15.55 3.85
C GLY A 496 -13.31 -14.97 3.28
N SER A 497 -12.77 -13.89 3.87
CA SER A 497 -11.46 -13.35 3.47
C SER A 497 -10.31 -14.30 3.87
N ASN A 498 -9.25 -14.35 3.04
CA ASN A 498 -8.00 -15.08 3.33
C ASN A 498 -7.06 -14.31 4.29
N GLY A 499 -7.49 -13.13 4.73
CA GLY A 499 -6.82 -12.25 5.67
C GLY A 499 -6.64 -10.82 5.16
N VAL A 500 -6.15 -9.95 6.04
CA VAL A 500 -5.87 -8.55 5.79
C VAL A 500 -4.41 -8.28 6.16
N CYS A 501 -3.70 -7.58 5.28
CA CYS A 501 -2.41 -7.02 5.65
C CYS A 501 -2.60 -5.74 6.48
N VAL A 502 -1.94 -5.69 7.63
CA VAL A 502 -1.95 -4.58 8.56
C VAL A 502 -0.54 -4.03 8.63
N ARG A 503 -0.33 -2.88 7.99
CA ARG A 503 0.92 -2.13 8.07
C ARG A 503 1.11 -1.64 9.50
N THR A 504 2.18 -2.07 10.17
CA THR A 504 2.46 -1.68 11.56
C THR A 504 3.32 -0.43 11.64
N ASN A 505 4.08 -0.11 10.58
CA ASN A 505 4.99 1.05 10.52
C ASN A 505 5.90 1.17 11.76
N CYS A 506 6.24 0.05 12.40
CA CYS A 506 7.03 0.02 13.63
C CYS A 506 6.38 0.70 14.85
N ASP A 507 5.10 1.07 14.74
CA ASP A 507 4.36 1.84 15.74
C ASP A 507 3.31 1.02 16.49
N VAL A 508 3.17 -0.28 16.21
CA VAL A 508 2.18 -1.15 16.84
C VAL A 508 2.86 -2.11 17.79
N GLY A 509 2.57 -1.99 19.09
CA GLY A 509 3.08 -2.87 20.14
C GLY A 509 2.14 -4.03 20.50
N SER A 510 0.83 -3.91 20.25
CA SER A 510 -0.14 -4.96 20.57
C SER A 510 -1.40 -4.95 19.70
N LEU A 511 -2.12 -6.07 19.74
CA LEU A 511 -3.41 -6.29 19.10
C LEU A 511 -4.48 -6.61 20.14
N GLU A 512 -5.56 -5.83 20.13
CA GLU A 512 -6.80 -6.16 20.84
C GLU A 512 -7.69 -6.96 19.89
N ILE A 513 -7.94 -8.22 20.24
CA ILE A 513 -8.78 -9.12 19.45
C ILE A 513 -10.14 -9.23 20.18
N PRO A 514 -11.22 -8.64 19.64
CA PRO A 514 -12.53 -8.66 20.32
C PRO A 514 -13.07 -10.07 20.52
N SER A 515 -13.93 -10.20 21.52
CA SER A 515 -14.64 -11.45 21.83
C SER A 515 -15.71 -11.81 20.78
N VAL A 516 -16.20 -10.82 20.02
CA VAL A 516 -17.29 -10.96 19.03
C VAL A 516 -16.75 -11.19 17.61
N GLY A 517 -17.36 -12.12 16.86
CA GLY A 517 -17.05 -12.37 15.44
C GLY A 517 -17.42 -13.77 14.90
N SER A 518 -17.24 -14.01 13.59
CA SER A 518 -17.77 -15.19 12.87
C SER A 518 -16.74 -16.02 12.07
N CYS A 519 -15.44 -16.00 12.39
CA CYS A 519 -14.47 -16.97 11.82
C CYS A 519 -14.98 -18.42 11.94
N PRO A 520 -15.01 -19.20 10.84
CA PRO A 520 -15.54 -20.56 10.82
C PRO A 520 -14.88 -21.52 11.82
N ASP A 521 -13.57 -21.36 12.06
CA ASP A 521 -12.76 -22.29 12.88
C ASP A 521 -12.31 -21.71 14.23
N GLY A 522 -12.87 -20.56 14.63
CA GLY A 522 -12.74 -20.00 15.98
C GLY A 522 -11.44 -19.27 16.35
N GLN A 523 -10.37 -19.32 15.55
CA GLN A 523 -9.08 -18.68 15.87
C GLN A 523 -8.63 -17.62 14.85
N VAL A 524 -7.91 -16.62 15.34
CA VAL A 524 -7.32 -15.53 14.54
C VAL A 524 -5.83 -15.84 14.34
N ARG A 525 -5.41 -16.05 13.09
CA ARG A 525 -4.01 -16.23 12.72
C ARG A 525 -3.37 -14.89 12.39
N ILE A 526 -2.18 -14.65 12.94
CA ILE A 526 -1.40 -13.43 12.80
C ILE A 526 -0.03 -13.80 12.26
N SER A 527 0.30 -13.40 11.04
CA SER A 527 1.59 -13.67 10.39
C SER A 527 2.46 -12.43 10.37
N TYR A 528 3.77 -12.57 10.55
CA TYR A 528 4.71 -11.46 10.67
C TYR A 528 5.57 -11.34 9.41
N TRP A 529 5.65 -10.14 8.85
CA TRP A 529 6.30 -9.91 7.56
C TRP A 529 7.31 -8.76 7.60
N GLN A 530 8.41 -8.94 6.89
CA GLN A 530 9.52 -7.99 6.83
C GLN A 530 9.09 -6.61 6.35
N ASN A 531 8.30 -6.53 5.27
CA ASN A 531 7.93 -5.28 4.64
C ASN A 531 6.53 -4.83 5.06
N ALA A 532 6.22 -3.56 4.79
CA ALA A 532 4.99 -2.90 5.22
C ALA A 532 3.72 -3.38 4.49
N ASP A 533 3.90 -4.06 3.36
CA ASP A 533 2.88 -4.56 2.43
C ASP A 533 2.61 -6.07 2.60
N CYS A 534 3.08 -6.67 3.70
CA CYS A 534 3.12 -8.11 3.90
C CYS A 534 3.91 -8.87 2.82
N GLY A 535 4.91 -8.20 2.21
CA GLY A 535 5.91 -8.81 1.35
C GLY A 535 7.27 -9.00 2.06
N GLY A 536 8.26 -9.45 1.29
CA GLY A 536 9.60 -9.76 1.80
C GLY A 536 9.66 -11.06 2.59
N ASP A 537 10.64 -11.17 3.50
CA ASP A 537 10.82 -12.35 4.34
C ASP A 537 9.62 -12.55 5.27
N TRP A 538 9.08 -13.77 5.25
CA TRP A 538 8.02 -14.21 6.15
C TRP A 538 8.62 -14.88 7.38
N TYR A 539 8.43 -14.28 8.56
CA TYR A 539 9.07 -14.73 9.81
C TYR A 539 8.25 -15.78 10.57
N GLY A 540 7.04 -16.08 10.12
CA GLY A 540 6.14 -17.05 10.75
C GLY A 540 4.75 -16.50 11.03
N TYR A 541 3.94 -17.28 11.75
CA TYR A 541 2.67 -16.85 12.31
C TYR A 541 2.41 -17.44 13.69
N GLY A 542 1.50 -16.80 14.41
CA GLY A 542 0.91 -17.33 15.63
C GLY A 542 -0.61 -17.17 15.65
N TYR A 543 -1.25 -17.80 16.62
CA TYR A 543 -2.71 -17.73 16.80
C TYR A 543 -3.07 -16.91 18.05
N GLY A 544 -4.05 -16.03 17.91
CA GLY A 544 -4.62 -15.23 18.98
C GLY A 544 -6.00 -15.73 19.38
N SER A 545 -6.21 -15.89 20.69
CA SER A 545 -7.54 -16.15 21.26
C SER A 545 -8.37 -14.88 21.26
N ARG A 546 -9.66 -15.02 20.99
CA ARG A 546 -10.61 -13.89 21.06
C ARG A 546 -10.81 -13.40 22.48
N GLY A 547 -11.16 -12.13 22.62
CA GLY A 547 -11.34 -11.46 23.91
C GLY A 547 -10.03 -11.24 24.66
N THR A 548 -8.90 -11.25 23.96
CA THR A 548 -7.57 -11.07 24.57
C THR A 548 -6.84 -9.88 23.99
N CYS A 549 -5.94 -9.32 24.81
CA CYS A 549 -4.91 -8.42 24.34
C CYS A 549 -3.62 -9.23 24.11
N ARG A 550 -3.01 -9.04 22.94
CA ARG A 550 -1.78 -9.73 22.54
C ARG A 550 -0.66 -8.73 22.27
N GLY A 551 0.38 -8.76 23.09
CA GLY A 551 1.66 -8.11 22.80
C GLY A 551 2.33 -8.76 21.58
N LEU A 552 2.84 -7.93 20.67
CA LEU A 552 3.47 -8.38 19.43
C LEU A 552 4.90 -8.88 19.64
N TRP A 553 5.39 -9.72 18.72
CA TRP A 553 6.78 -10.20 18.75
C TRP A 553 7.77 -9.03 18.66
N SER A 554 8.85 -9.10 19.46
CA SER A 554 9.82 -8.01 19.66
C SER A 554 9.16 -6.66 19.97
N ASN A 555 8.04 -6.67 20.71
CA ASN A 555 7.24 -5.47 21.01
C ASN A 555 6.81 -4.66 19.76
N GLY A 556 6.72 -5.30 18.59
CA GLY A 556 6.40 -4.65 17.31
C GLY A 556 7.60 -4.25 16.45
N TRP A 557 8.83 -4.39 16.96
CA TRP A 557 10.05 -3.92 16.27
C TRP A 557 10.65 -4.94 15.30
N GLY A 558 10.21 -6.19 15.35
CA GLY A 558 10.79 -7.29 14.55
C GLY A 558 10.33 -7.34 13.08
N PHE A 559 9.34 -6.54 12.69
CA PHE A 559 8.63 -6.66 11.41
C PHE A 559 7.87 -5.36 11.09
N LYS A 560 7.49 -5.14 9.82
CA LYS A 560 6.80 -3.90 9.39
C LYS A 560 5.31 -4.08 9.07
N SER A 561 4.83 -5.32 9.03
CA SER A 561 3.40 -5.60 8.86
C SER A 561 2.97 -6.96 9.40
N LEU A 562 1.66 -7.13 9.52
CA LEU A 562 0.98 -8.32 9.99
C LEU A 562 -0.05 -8.80 8.96
N TRP A 563 -0.09 -10.10 8.67
CA TRP A 563 -1.21 -10.69 7.93
C TRP A 563 -2.19 -11.35 8.90
N ILE A 564 -3.37 -10.77 9.07
CA ILE A 564 -4.39 -11.22 10.02
C ILE A 564 -5.50 -11.96 9.28
N SER A 565 -5.77 -13.22 9.62
CA SER A 565 -6.75 -14.06 8.94
C SER A 565 -7.55 -14.93 9.90
N CYS A 566 -8.72 -15.42 9.47
CA CYS A 566 -9.32 -16.60 10.08
C CYS A 566 -8.58 -17.85 9.57
N ALA A 567 -8.09 -18.71 10.45
CA ALA A 567 -7.51 -19.99 10.04
C ALA A 567 -7.59 -21.03 11.16
N ASP A 568 -7.72 -22.30 10.77
CA ASP A 568 -7.61 -23.45 11.68
C ASP A 568 -6.12 -23.77 11.93
N PRO A 569 -5.66 -23.89 13.18
CA PRO A 569 -4.34 -24.44 13.50
C PRO A 569 -4.02 -25.80 12.83
N ALA A 570 -5.01 -26.64 12.54
CA ALA A 570 -4.78 -27.90 11.82
C ALA A 570 -4.49 -27.71 10.31
N SER A 571 -4.77 -26.53 9.76
CA SER A 571 -4.45 -26.15 8.37
C SER A 571 -3.06 -25.52 8.19
N ASP A 572 -2.25 -25.57 9.25
CA ASP A 572 -0.91 -25.00 9.34
C ASP A 572 0.06 -25.64 8.34
N CYS A 573 0.56 -24.85 7.38
CA CYS A 573 1.48 -25.33 6.35
C CYS A 573 2.85 -25.73 6.90
N ILE A 574 3.26 -25.18 8.05
CA ILE A 574 4.50 -25.60 8.74
C ILE A 574 4.27 -26.98 9.37
N GLN A 575 3.14 -27.21 10.05
CA GLN A 575 2.81 -28.53 10.59
C GLN A 575 2.61 -29.59 9.50
N GLN A 576 2.07 -29.18 8.35
CA GLN A 576 1.92 -30.04 7.19
C GLN A 576 3.22 -30.22 6.38
N GLY A 577 4.30 -29.51 6.75
CA GLY A 577 5.60 -29.57 6.08
C GLY A 577 5.60 -29.00 4.65
N THR A 578 4.62 -28.18 4.30
CA THR A 578 4.43 -27.61 2.96
C THR A 578 4.99 -26.19 2.83
N CYS A 579 5.45 -25.58 3.92
CA CYS A 579 6.12 -24.27 3.93
C CYS A 579 7.19 -24.18 5.03
N THR A 580 8.10 -23.20 4.93
CA THR A 580 9.15 -22.96 5.95
C THR A 580 9.33 -21.46 6.16
N ALA A 581 9.31 -21.00 7.42
CA ALA A 581 9.53 -19.61 7.76
C ALA A 581 11.00 -19.22 7.64
N ALA A 582 11.26 -17.95 7.31
CA ALA A 582 12.60 -17.37 7.35
C ALA A 582 13.15 -17.38 8.79
N PRO A 583 14.47 -17.46 8.97
CA PRO A 583 15.07 -17.35 10.29
C PRO A 583 14.74 -16.00 10.94
N GLU A 584 14.73 -15.98 12.27
CA GLU A 584 14.52 -14.75 13.03
C GLU A 584 15.61 -13.72 12.65
N PRO A 585 15.24 -12.48 12.30
CA PRO A 585 16.20 -11.46 11.92
C PRO A 585 17.11 -11.14 13.11
N ALA A 586 18.43 -11.18 12.89
CA ALA A 586 19.44 -10.97 13.93
C ALA A 586 19.43 -9.53 14.50
N THR A 587 18.78 -8.60 13.82
CA THR A 587 18.55 -7.22 14.27
C THR A 587 17.09 -6.89 13.97
N GLU A 588 16.39 -6.29 14.93
CA GLU A 588 14.99 -5.89 14.77
C GLU A 588 14.82 -5.05 13.50
N VAL A 589 13.92 -5.48 12.60
CA VAL A 589 13.74 -4.90 11.25
C VAL A 589 13.41 -3.41 11.31
N CYS A 590 12.74 -2.98 12.37
CA CYS A 590 12.42 -1.58 12.64
C CYS A 590 13.55 -0.79 13.31
N ARG A 591 14.57 -1.44 13.89
CA ARG A 591 15.75 -0.76 14.47
C ARG A 591 16.95 -0.71 13.54
N ALA A 592 17.01 -1.58 12.53
CA ALA A 592 18.11 -1.62 11.57
C ALA A 592 18.17 -0.39 10.63
N GLY A 593 17.11 0.43 10.58
CA GLY A 593 17.04 1.68 9.80
C GLY A 593 17.42 2.96 10.57
N ASP A 594 17.36 2.94 11.91
CA ASP A 594 17.35 4.15 12.73
C ASP A 594 18.52 4.20 13.72
N ALA A 595 19.67 4.67 13.23
CA ALA A 595 20.72 5.22 14.11
C ALA A 595 20.58 6.75 14.27
N ALA A 596 19.47 7.35 13.82
CA ALA A 596 19.18 8.76 14.02
C ALA A 596 17.68 8.95 14.33
N ASP A 597 17.43 9.54 15.50
CA ASP A 597 16.16 10.10 15.96
C ASP A 597 15.22 9.18 16.76
N THR A 598 15.56 8.97 18.04
CA THR A 598 14.68 8.37 19.02
C THR A 598 13.71 9.42 19.60
N LYS A 599 12.42 9.29 19.32
CA LYS A 599 11.37 9.59 20.30
C LYS A 599 10.54 8.34 20.58
N GLN A 600 10.93 7.73 21.70
CA GLN A 600 10.30 6.68 22.49
C GLN A 600 8.75 6.73 22.51
N PRO A 601 8.06 5.59 22.37
CA PRO A 601 6.75 5.37 22.98
C PRO A 601 6.96 4.96 24.45
N ASP A 602 6.24 5.63 25.35
CA ASP A 602 6.41 5.56 26.80
C ASP A 602 6.20 4.14 27.38
N ALA A 603 7.26 3.35 27.50
CA ALA A 603 7.35 2.28 28.49
C ALA A 603 7.95 2.85 29.77
N ALA A 604 7.19 2.77 30.86
CA ALA A 604 7.61 3.19 32.19
C ALA A 604 9.02 2.65 32.52
N ALA A 605 9.84 3.55 33.06
CA ALA A 605 11.19 3.29 33.49
C ALA A 605 11.29 2.04 34.38
N ASP A 606 12.20 1.14 34.01
CA ASP A 606 13.07 0.52 34.99
C ASP A 606 14.50 0.52 34.43
N ASP A 607 15.31 1.38 35.04
CA ASP A 607 16.72 1.57 34.81
C ASP A 607 17.50 0.33 35.27
N LYS A 608 18.18 -0.35 34.33
CA LYS A 608 19.52 -0.92 34.52
C LYS A 608 20.06 -1.63 33.28
N THR A 609 21.11 -1.03 32.72
CA THR A 609 22.32 -1.68 32.18
C THR A 609 22.16 -2.92 31.30
N ASP A 610 22.43 -2.68 30.02
CA ASP A 610 22.91 -3.57 28.96
C ASP A 610 23.85 -4.70 29.47
N SER A 611 23.27 -5.90 29.67
CA SER A 611 23.88 -7.24 29.55
C SER A 611 22.89 -8.32 30.04
N GLY A 612 22.26 -9.05 29.12
CA GLY A 612 21.46 -10.25 29.45
C GLY A 612 19.94 -10.03 29.60
N ALA A 613 19.29 -9.40 28.62
CA ALA A 613 17.83 -9.34 28.58
C ALA A 613 17.23 -10.77 28.52
N ALA A 614 16.30 -11.07 29.44
CA ALA A 614 15.57 -12.34 29.44
C ALA A 614 14.59 -12.39 28.25
N ALA A 615 14.51 -13.53 27.59
CA ALA A 615 13.58 -13.78 26.49
C ALA A 615 12.12 -13.71 26.93
N PHE A 616 11.81 -14.14 28.15
CA PHE A 616 10.52 -13.93 28.81
C PHE A 616 10.66 -14.17 30.32
N ARG A 617 9.68 -13.72 31.10
CA ARG A 617 9.59 -14.00 32.53
C ARG A 617 8.35 -14.84 32.82
N LEU A 618 8.43 -15.70 33.82
CA LEU A 618 7.27 -16.46 34.30
C LEU A 618 7.33 -16.65 35.81
N LYS A 619 6.15 -16.74 36.42
CA LYS A 619 5.97 -17.08 37.84
C LYS A 619 5.31 -18.43 37.95
N THR A 620 5.90 -19.34 38.72
CA THR A 620 5.23 -20.60 39.08
C THR A 620 4.40 -20.37 40.34
N ARG A 621 3.23 -21.00 40.46
CA ARG A 621 2.32 -20.80 41.61
C ARG A 621 1.84 -22.13 42.16
N TYR A 622 1.48 -22.14 43.44
CA TYR A 622 1.05 -23.35 44.14
C TYR A 622 -0.33 -23.86 43.71
N THR A 623 -1.21 -22.96 43.25
CA THR A 623 -2.57 -23.31 42.82
C THR A 623 -2.61 -23.62 41.33
N GLY A 624 -3.65 -24.33 40.87
CA GLY A 624 -3.86 -24.61 39.44
C GLY A 624 -4.39 -23.42 38.63
N SER A 625 -4.83 -22.34 39.28
CA SER A 625 -5.56 -21.22 38.66
C SER A 625 -4.72 -19.94 38.49
N CYS A 626 -3.40 -20.03 38.64
CA CYS A 626 -2.49 -18.89 38.66
C CYS A 626 -2.83 -17.77 39.64
N THR A 627 -3.49 -18.13 40.74
CA THR A 627 -3.80 -17.23 41.84
C THR A 627 -3.08 -17.66 43.12
N GLY A 628 -2.94 -16.78 44.10
CA GLY A 628 -2.23 -17.09 45.35
C GLY A 628 -0.71 -16.95 45.24
N ALA A 629 0.02 -17.50 46.21
CA ALA A 629 1.45 -17.28 46.37
C ALA A 629 2.30 -17.78 45.18
N VAL A 630 3.36 -17.04 44.88
CA VAL A 630 4.38 -17.40 43.89
C VAL A 630 5.36 -18.38 44.54
N HIS A 631 5.67 -19.47 43.85
CA HIS A 631 6.67 -20.45 44.26
C HIS A 631 8.06 -20.13 43.68
N ASN A 632 8.14 -19.85 42.38
CA ASN A 632 9.36 -19.38 41.70
C ASN A 632 9.04 -18.17 40.81
N ASP A 633 9.98 -17.23 40.67
CA ASP A 633 9.95 -16.13 39.70
C ASP A 633 11.21 -16.23 38.83
N VAL A 634 11.02 -16.53 37.54
CA VAL A 634 12.10 -16.99 36.66
C VAL A 634 12.16 -16.09 35.44
N ALA A 635 13.36 -15.58 35.17
CA ALA A 635 13.69 -14.82 33.97
C ALA A 635 14.48 -15.74 33.02
N VAL A 636 13.86 -16.18 31.93
CA VAL A 636 14.39 -17.20 31.03
C VAL A 636 15.24 -16.52 29.94
N PRO A 637 16.52 -16.92 29.73
CA PRO A 637 17.39 -16.32 28.73
C PRO A 637 17.07 -16.78 27.30
N HIS A 638 17.57 -16.03 26.31
CA HIS A 638 17.51 -16.42 24.90
C HIS A 638 18.31 -17.70 24.61
N GLY A 639 17.81 -18.55 23.71
CA GLY A 639 18.48 -19.79 23.28
C GLY A 639 18.02 -21.03 24.03
N ASN A 640 18.91 -21.65 24.83
CA ASN A 640 18.74 -23.04 25.29
C ASN A 640 17.54 -23.27 26.22
N GLY A 641 17.01 -22.24 26.88
CA GLY A 641 15.97 -22.37 27.91
C GLY A 641 16.54 -22.48 29.33
N GLN A 642 15.66 -22.64 30.30
CA GLN A 642 16.01 -22.69 31.72
C GLN A 642 15.24 -23.80 32.44
N CYS A 643 15.94 -24.52 33.30
CA CYS A 643 15.32 -25.50 34.19
C CYS A 643 14.72 -24.82 35.43
N ILE A 644 13.55 -25.27 35.85
CA ILE A 644 12.84 -24.82 37.04
C ILE A 644 12.47 -26.06 37.87
N ASP A 645 13.04 -26.17 39.07
CA ASP A 645 12.62 -27.20 40.01
C ASP A 645 11.25 -26.84 40.59
N THR A 646 10.30 -27.77 40.52
CA THR A 646 8.92 -27.54 40.96
C THR A 646 8.76 -27.74 42.46
N GLY A 647 9.72 -28.42 43.11
CA GLY A 647 9.61 -28.84 44.51
C GLY A 647 8.36 -29.67 44.79
N CYS A 648 7.74 -30.26 43.75
CA CYS A 648 6.44 -30.92 43.83
C CYS A 648 5.29 -30.03 44.35
N ALA A 649 5.42 -28.71 44.20
CA ALA A 649 4.53 -27.74 44.80
C ALA A 649 3.97 -26.71 43.80
N VAL A 650 4.21 -26.89 42.50
CA VAL A 650 3.70 -25.98 41.46
C VAL A 650 2.42 -26.55 40.87
N GLY A 651 1.32 -25.80 40.91
CA GLY A 651 0.07 -26.12 40.22
C GLY A 651 -0.09 -25.41 38.87
N SER A 652 0.55 -24.26 38.68
CA SER A 652 0.41 -23.47 37.45
C SER A 652 1.60 -22.57 37.13
N LEU A 653 1.65 -22.10 35.88
CA LEU A 653 2.60 -21.14 35.32
C LEU A 653 1.86 -19.87 34.88
N ASP A 654 2.27 -18.74 35.42
CA ASP A 654 1.80 -17.40 35.10
C ASP A 654 2.86 -16.71 34.25
N ILE A 655 2.65 -16.68 32.94
CA ILE A 655 3.66 -16.29 31.95
C ILE A 655 3.46 -14.83 31.57
N ASP A 656 4.51 -14.01 31.74
CA ASP A 656 4.43 -12.57 31.54
C ASP A 656 4.05 -12.22 30.08
N SER A 657 3.36 -11.09 29.94
CA SER A 657 3.06 -10.45 28.68
C SER A 657 4.31 -9.93 27.95
N VAL A 658 5.34 -9.52 28.71
CA VAL A 658 6.58 -8.94 28.18
C VAL A 658 7.59 -10.04 27.82
N GLY A 659 8.11 -10.01 26.59
CA GLY A 659 9.16 -10.94 26.13
C GLY A 659 9.28 -11.03 24.61
N ASN A 660 10.35 -11.66 24.14
CA ASN A 660 10.79 -11.75 22.75
C ASN A 660 10.76 -13.18 22.18
N CYS A 661 10.06 -14.15 22.82
CA CYS A 661 9.85 -15.45 22.17
C CYS A 661 9.16 -15.28 20.80
N PRO A 662 9.70 -15.87 19.72
CA PRO A 662 9.05 -15.96 18.42
C PRO A 662 7.67 -16.61 18.54
N ASP A 663 6.68 -16.09 17.83
CA ASP A 663 5.30 -16.60 17.74
C ASP A 663 4.51 -16.63 19.07
N GLY A 664 5.13 -16.19 20.18
CA GLY A 664 4.56 -16.25 21.53
C GLY A 664 4.66 -17.63 22.18
N GLU A 665 5.34 -18.61 21.57
CA GLU A 665 5.35 -20.00 22.01
C GLU A 665 6.41 -20.27 23.09
N VAL A 666 5.93 -20.51 24.31
CA VAL A 666 6.72 -20.98 25.44
C VAL A 666 6.57 -22.50 25.52
N ARG A 667 7.65 -23.22 25.21
CA ARG A 667 7.72 -24.68 25.36
C ARG A 667 8.04 -25.03 26.80
N ILE A 668 7.26 -25.94 27.37
CA ILE A 668 7.44 -26.47 28.73
C ILE A 668 7.66 -27.98 28.62
N SER A 669 8.85 -28.43 29.01
CA SER A 669 9.23 -29.84 29.09
C SER A 669 9.07 -30.36 30.50
N TYR A 670 8.66 -31.61 30.65
CA TYR A 670 8.40 -32.22 31.96
C TYR A 670 9.41 -33.33 32.28
N TRP A 671 10.00 -33.28 33.49
CA TRP A 671 11.07 -34.20 33.90
C TRP A 671 10.84 -34.80 35.29
N ASP A 672 11.33 -36.02 35.49
CA ASP A 672 11.10 -36.84 36.69
C ASP A 672 12.09 -36.56 37.84
N GLN A 673 13.25 -35.96 37.57
CA GLN A 673 14.22 -35.51 38.59
C GLN A 673 14.34 -33.99 38.64
N PRO A 674 14.83 -33.41 39.76
CA PRO A 674 15.30 -32.03 39.80
C PRO A 674 16.43 -31.78 38.78
N GLY A 675 16.60 -30.54 38.35
CA GLY A 675 17.61 -30.13 37.39
C GLY A 675 17.36 -30.57 35.95
N CYS A 676 16.11 -30.94 35.61
CA CYS A 676 15.70 -31.35 34.27
C CYS A 676 16.49 -32.55 33.75
N GLY A 677 16.78 -33.49 34.66
CA GLY A 677 17.41 -34.78 34.37
C GLY A 677 16.44 -35.94 34.52
N GLY A 678 16.94 -37.14 34.24
CA GLY A 678 16.18 -38.38 34.39
C GLY A 678 15.21 -38.63 33.23
N LYS A 679 14.06 -39.22 33.56
CA LYS A 679 13.02 -39.59 32.59
C LYS A 679 12.26 -38.36 32.13
N TRP A 680 12.05 -38.27 30.81
CA TRP A 680 11.39 -37.16 30.15
C TRP A 680 9.97 -37.55 29.74
N PHE A 681 8.98 -36.75 30.14
CA PHE A 681 7.55 -37.06 29.94
C PHE A 681 6.87 -36.25 28.83
N GLY A 682 7.64 -35.58 27.98
CA GLY A 682 7.10 -34.81 26.86
C GLY A 682 7.14 -33.29 27.06
N TYR A 683 6.52 -32.60 26.10
CA TYR A 683 6.35 -31.15 26.09
C TYR A 683 4.87 -30.77 26.17
N GLY A 684 4.61 -29.52 26.54
CA GLY A 684 3.44 -28.82 26.08
C GLY A 684 3.71 -27.33 25.96
N TYR A 685 2.81 -26.62 25.30
CA TYR A 685 3.02 -25.23 24.90
C TYR A 685 2.08 -24.28 25.63
N ALA A 686 2.53 -23.04 25.81
CA ALA A 686 1.71 -21.95 26.31
C ALA A 686 2.08 -20.66 25.58
N SER A 687 1.17 -19.69 25.61
CA SER A 687 1.46 -18.35 25.12
C SER A 687 1.91 -17.41 26.23
N ARG A 688 2.64 -16.35 25.88
CA ARG A 688 2.81 -15.20 26.78
C ARG A 688 1.45 -14.59 27.16
N ASN A 689 1.38 -13.93 28.31
CA ASN A 689 0.14 -13.39 28.88
C ASN A 689 -0.92 -14.47 29.14
N THR A 690 -0.52 -15.71 29.44
CA THR A 690 -1.46 -16.79 29.77
C THR A 690 -1.14 -17.40 31.13
N CYS A 691 -2.22 -17.79 31.80
CA CYS A 691 -2.16 -18.72 32.91
C CYS A 691 -2.29 -20.15 32.37
N ARG A 692 -1.37 -21.02 32.75
CA ARG A 692 -1.41 -22.44 32.39
C ARG A 692 -1.28 -23.33 33.61
N SER A 693 -2.29 -24.15 33.87
CA SER A 693 -2.19 -25.25 34.85
C SER A 693 -1.17 -26.28 34.36
N LEU A 694 -0.37 -26.84 35.28
CA LEU A 694 0.52 -27.94 34.93
C LEU A 694 -0.28 -29.22 34.64
N TRP A 695 0.28 -30.08 33.78
CA TRP A 695 -0.30 -31.39 33.51
C TRP A 695 -0.45 -32.19 34.82
N SER A 696 -1.58 -32.86 35.00
CA SER A 696 -1.95 -33.59 36.23
C SER A 696 -1.94 -32.73 37.49
N GLY A 697 -2.13 -31.42 37.37
CA GLY A 697 -2.09 -30.48 38.50
C GLY A 697 -0.70 -30.30 39.11
N GLY A 698 0.37 -30.73 38.42
CA GLY A 698 1.76 -30.56 38.84
C GLY A 698 2.35 -31.68 39.71
N TRP A 699 1.54 -32.65 40.13
CA TRP A 699 1.93 -33.74 41.03
C TRP A 699 2.81 -34.84 40.40
N ASN A 700 3.10 -34.77 39.09
CA ASN A 700 3.83 -35.84 38.41
C ASN A 700 5.27 -35.45 38.02
N PHE A 701 5.72 -34.23 38.31
CA PHE A 701 6.98 -33.70 37.75
C PHE A 701 7.81 -32.93 38.78
N LYS A 702 9.10 -33.27 38.88
CA LYS A 702 10.03 -32.63 39.82
C LYS A 702 10.73 -31.39 39.26
N SER A 703 10.80 -31.27 37.93
CA SER A 703 11.33 -30.07 37.27
C SER A 703 10.71 -29.84 35.89
N LEU A 704 10.81 -28.60 35.42
CA LEU A 704 10.32 -28.13 34.13
C LEU A 704 11.46 -27.48 33.35
N TRP A 705 11.62 -27.81 32.07
CA TRP A 705 12.49 -27.03 31.18
C TRP A 705 11.65 -26.07 30.36
N VAL A 706 11.89 -24.77 30.49
CA VAL A 706 11.16 -23.73 29.77
C VAL A 706 12.05 -23.02 28.75
N SER A 707 11.59 -22.91 27.52
CA SER A 707 12.35 -22.26 26.43
C SER A 707 11.40 -21.59 25.43
N CYS A 708 11.87 -20.57 24.72
CA CYS A 708 11.22 -20.16 23.47
C CYS A 708 11.53 -21.23 22.41
N ALA A 709 10.53 -21.97 21.95
CA ALA A 709 10.70 -22.98 20.91
C ALA A 709 9.36 -23.28 20.24
N LYS A 710 9.39 -23.48 18.91
CA LYS A 710 8.18 -23.76 18.16
C LYS A 710 7.70 -25.19 18.36
N GLN A 711 6.39 -25.42 18.34
CA GLN A 711 5.85 -26.79 18.40
C GLN A 711 6.32 -27.65 17.21
N SER A 712 6.41 -27.07 16.02
CA SER A 712 6.96 -27.72 14.81
C SER A 712 8.44 -28.09 14.92
N ASP A 713 9.17 -27.48 15.86
CA ASP A 713 10.60 -27.72 16.04
C ASP A 713 10.90 -28.84 17.03
N ASP A 714 9.89 -29.35 17.73
CA ASP A 714 10.09 -30.41 18.72
C ASP A 714 10.26 -31.80 18.09
N CYS A 715 10.97 -32.65 18.81
CA CYS A 715 11.33 -33.97 18.32
C CYS A 715 10.12 -34.91 18.19
N VAL A 716 8.98 -34.63 18.84
CA VAL A 716 7.78 -35.45 18.74
C VAL A 716 7.04 -35.11 17.44
N SER A 717 6.83 -33.82 17.19
CA SER A 717 6.25 -33.28 15.96
C SER A 717 7.10 -33.61 14.73
N ARG A 718 8.43 -33.67 14.88
CA ARG A 718 9.36 -34.13 13.84
C ARG A 718 9.51 -35.65 13.74
N GLY A 719 8.85 -36.42 14.61
CA GLY A 719 8.93 -37.88 14.64
C GLY A 719 10.29 -38.47 15.02
N THR A 720 11.18 -37.67 15.63
CA THR A 720 12.54 -38.06 16.02
C THR A 720 12.65 -38.50 17.48
N CYS A 721 11.58 -38.45 18.27
CA CYS A 721 11.53 -38.99 19.64
C CYS A 721 10.11 -39.44 20.02
N THR A 722 9.99 -40.28 21.05
CA THR A 722 8.71 -40.77 21.59
C THR A 722 8.54 -40.34 23.03
N ILE A 723 7.34 -39.88 23.40
CA ILE A 723 6.99 -39.47 24.76
C ILE A 723 6.79 -40.70 25.64
N ASP A 724 7.34 -40.66 26.85
CA ASP A 724 7.05 -41.66 27.88
C ASP A 724 5.69 -41.41 28.55
N ASP A 725 4.93 -42.48 28.78
CA ASP A 725 3.61 -42.40 29.44
C ASP A 725 3.75 -41.98 30.92
N PRO A 726 3.13 -40.85 31.33
CA PRO A 726 3.10 -40.43 32.73
C PRO A 726 2.04 -41.16 33.56
N SER A 727 1.19 -42.00 32.96
CA SER A 727 0.13 -42.73 33.65
C SER A 727 0.69 -43.94 34.43
N GLY A 728 1.09 -43.67 35.68
CA GLY A 728 1.51 -44.71 36.62
C GLY A 728 2.67 -44.32 37.55
N SER A 729 3.34 -43.21 37.28
CA SER A 729 4.44 -42.71 38.11
C SER A 729 4.03 -41.42 38.83
N ASN A 730 3.57 -41.55 40.08
CA ASN A 730 3.52 -40.43 41.01
C ASN A 730 4.97 -40.15 41.42
N VAL A 731 5.66 -39.30 40.65
CA VAL A 731 7.07 -38.98 40.85
C VAL A 731 7.25 -37.96 41.98
N CYS A 732 6.20 -37.18 42.22
CA CYS A 732 5.88 -36.55 43.50
C CYS A 732 4.73 -37.34 44.18
#